data_AF-A0A415HRM6-F1
#
_entry.id   AF-A0A415HRM6-F1
#
_cell.length_a   1.000
_cell.length_b   1.000
_cell.length_c   1.000
_cell.angle_alpha   90.00
_cell.angle_beta   90.00
_cell.angle_gamma   90.00
#
_symmetry.space_group_name_H-M   'P 1'
#
loop_
_entity.id
_entity.type
_entity.pdbx_description
1 polymer ?
#
loop_
_entity_poly.entity_id
_entity_poly.type
_entity_poly.pdbx_seq_one_letter_code
_entity_poly.pdbx_strand_id
1 'polypeptide(L)'
;MHYHKSHKNKRSLAFFLAGSLLLSGIPVYADEFSDVEFTTDNTDSDITIASDSSADSTAVNDTELTIDSADSGTVSDEDASSTAEISANEATASDDFSTDDSQTAFSDGTAAENSDELDYILGRPMTDEERNAQLNMVPALSDMPVVEDVNSDLDIVPYALYPAKYNSAEESLVTPVKNQSSTNLCWDFSLTSNIETSLLSRGLGYYDLSEEHLAYFWANRVNDPLGNTPNDKLIRTKADYHGTGNGQVASFFLSTWSGMTTEEKVPFSSTTKTWPEDLAYDSAAYMEDAVFSQYDVDRVKLLLSEYKSVSAMMYWNSLDYNPDTAAYYQKTPVLNASNNPQVNHAVTIVGWDDNYNKENFVNGSHLTRNGAWIVKNSYGSSFGDKGYFYMAYDNATYSNLVCNTASTSEKYNNNYFYDGASAGTVVFPGISKGYYASNIFKAIAGNGKDEELGEIVTAVPQDNTDFLIQIYTDLDDPSDPTSGTPAFAAPMEYTQAFAGIQTIQLDTPVKIPQGTLYSVVLRIPNGSQRYYLEKTGNSSSWFSTAAGIDANQSFYSVDGKRWTDAAKAEYCFSIKAHTRTLSTSTVVTPDPDPDETPIVSPAVTPAVSPEITPEIEIPDDTPDTPEPTPTVTPTPTPVSYRINYNKNIRLGVGNMPSASSAQEKQTITVGNAPYCKTRFFAGWNTRADGRGKSYSPGQKIQLNQNITLYAQWDFNYVSSARLIYRVVGKQQITCYGTTNKKITKVSIPATVNYKGINYRVVSVWTNSFKNKSRLTTVSIGNNVSVIGRNAFYNCKKLKKVTIGTGLTQISSGAFRGVKKGCTITIKSLKLKKVSSKIDQSTSKMTVRVPRKKYNAYKKILRKKSRTVKIK
;
A
#
# COMPACT_ATOMS: atom_id res chain seq x y z
N MET A 1 -27.77 41.18 -24.86
CA MET A 1 -28.19 41.67 -23.52
C MET A 1 -28.36 40.43 -22.65
N HIS A 2 -27.70 40.32 -21.48
CA HIS A 2 -28.24 40.73 -20.15
C HIS A 2 -29.58 40.04 -19.81
N TYR A 3 -29.81 39.46 -18.61
CA TYR A 3 -28.94 39.11 -17.47
C TYR A 3 -29.78 38.33 -16.42
N HIS A 4 -29.12 37.49 -15.60
CA HIS A 4 -29.34 37.13 -14.18
C HIS A 4 -29.62 35.64 -13.93
N LYS A 5 -29.17 35.03 -12.81
CA LYS A 5 -28.03 35.26 -11.89
C LYS A 5 -27.95 34.00 -11.00
N SER A 6 -26.78 33.42 -10.77
CA SER A 6 -26.59 32.37 -9.74
C SER A 6 -25.75 32.90 -8.59
N HIS A 7 -26.12 32.55 -7.35
CA HIS A 7 -25.48 33.06 -6.14
C HIS A 7 -24.24 32.26 -5.72
N LYS A 8 -23.15 32.96 -5.41
CA LYS A 8 -21.95 32.38 -4.80
C LYS A 8 -21.88 32.77 -3.32
N ASN A 9 -22.05 31.81 -2.42
CA ASN A 9 -21.65 32.00 -1.02
C ASN A 9 -20.14 31.78 -0.87
N LYS A 10 -19.47 32.77 -0.27
CA LYS A 10 -18.06 32.69 0.12
C LYS A 10 -17.98 32.23 1.56
N ARG A 11 -17.18 31.22 1.89
CA ARG A 11 -16.68 31.03 3.26
C ARG A 11 -15.42 31.88 3.44
N SER A 12 -15.39 32.70 4.49
CA SER A 12 -14.29 33.60 4.80
C SER A 12 -13.22 32.89 5.64
N LEU A 13 -11.95 33.09 5.30
CA LEU A 13 -10.83 32.51 6.03
C LEU A 13 -10.46 33.40 7.22
N ALA A 14 -10.74 32.95 8.45
CA ALA A 14 -10.37 33.65 9.68
C ALA A 14 -8.99 33.20 10.18
N PHE A 15 -8.06 34.14 10.33
CA PHE A 15 -6.81 33.91 11.07
C PHE A 15 -7.10 34.04 12.57
N PHE A 16 -6.74 33.01 13.36
CA PHE A 16 -6.58 33.18 14.81
C PHE A 16 -5.12 33.47 15.15
N LEU A 17 -4.90 34.57 15.86
CA LEU A 17 -3.64 34.90 16.51
C LEU A 17 -3.76 34.53 18.00
N ALA A 18 -2.71 33.97 18.59
CA ALA A 18 -2.73 33.64 20.01
C ALA A 18 -2.68 34.90 20.89
N GLY A 19 -3.52 34.94 21.93
CA GLY A 19 -3.55 35.99 22.94
C GLY A 19 -4.07 35.44 24.26
N SER A 20 -3.20 35.38 25.28
CA SER A 20 -3.51 34.80 26.59
C SER A 20 -3.94 35.87 27.60
N LEU A 21 -5.05 35.64 28.31
CA LEU A 21 -5.40 36.35 29.54
C LEU A 21 -6.32 35.47 30.41
N LEU A 22 -6.15 35.59 31.73
CA LEU A 22 -6.85 34.83 32.77
C LEU A 22 -7.99 35.67 33.36
N LEU A 23 -9.09 35.03 33.78
CA LEU A 23 -9.82 35.31 35.04
C LEU A 23 -11.00 34.35 35.28
N SER A 24 -11.51 34.36 36.52
CA SER A 24 -12.65 33.62 37.09
C SER A 24 -13.97 33.77 36.31
N GLY A 25 -14.99 32.88 36.41
CA GLY A 25 -15.14 31.68 37.25
C GLY A 25 -16.26 31.79 38.31
N ILE A 26 -17.38 31.07 38.14
CA ILE A 26 -18.42 30.65 39.12
C ILE A 26 -19.51 29.84 38.34
N PRO A 27 -20.21 28.84 38.94
CA PRO A 27 -21.01 27.85 38.19
C PRO A 27 -22.55 28.07 38.22
N VAL A 28 -23.26 27.23 37.45
CA VAL A 28 -24.71 26.94 37.56
C VAL A 28 -24.90 25.41 37.53
N TYR A 29 -25.95 24.88 38.17
CA TYR A 29 -26.15 23.46 38.50
C TYR A 29 -27.58 23.01 38.16
N ALA A 30 -27.76 21.73 37.74
CA ALA A 30 -29.02 20.94 37.64
C ALA A 30 -30.15 21.56 36.74
N ASP A 31 -31.18 20.84 36.26
CA ASP A 31 -31.81 19.53 36.57
C ASP A 31 -31.73 18.57 35.32
N GLU A 32 -31.88 17.23 35.34
CA GLU A 32 -33.05 16.37 35.70
C GLU A 32 -34.35 16.74 34.93
N PHE A 33 -35.13 15.88 34.25
CA PHE A 33 -35.15 14.43 33.87
C PHE A 33 -35.52 14.34 32.34
N SER A 34 -35.79 13.24 31.62
CA SER A 34 -36.06 11.80 31.89
C SER A 34 -35.57 10.88 30.74
N ASP A 35 -35.88 9.58 30.82
CA ASP A 35 -35.71 8.52 29.79
C ASP A 35 -36.61 8.69 28.55
N VAL A 36 -36.22 8.05 27.44
CA VAL A 36 -37.08 7.69 26.28
C VAL A 36 -36.65 6.32 25.74
N GLU A 37 -37.57 5.37 25.68
CA GLU A 37 -37.34 4.02 25.13
C GLU A 37 -37.37 4.01 23.59
N PHE A 38 -36.71 3.02 22.99
CA PHE A 38 -36.91 2.67 21.58
C PHE A 38 -38.09 1.70 21.46
N THR A 39 -39.13 2.08 20.74
CA THR A 39 -40.14 1.15 20.21
C THR A 39 -40.09 1.14 18.68
N THR A 40 -40.08 -0.07 18.11
CA THR A 40 -40.47 -0.28 16.72
C THR A 40 -41.99 -0.18 16.62
N ASP A 41 -42.51 0.23 15.46
CA ASP A 41 -43.38 -0.63 14.66
C ASP A 41 -43.68 -0.01 13.29
N ASN A 42 -44.50 -0.70 12.50
CA ASN A 42 -44.47 -0.68 11.04
C ASN A 42 -45.86 -0.41 10.42
N THR A 43 -45.90 -0.30 9.10
CA THR A 43 -47.10 -0.51 8.23
C THR A 43 -48.34 0.40 8.39
N ASP A 44 -48.45 1.32 7.42
CA ASP A 44 -49.53 1.39 6.40
C ASP A 44 -50.89 2.09 6.62
N SER A 45 -51.45 2.47 5.46
CA SER A 45 -52.85 2.81 5.12
C SER A 45 -53.47 4.21 5.33
N ASP A 46 -54.07 4.68 4.22
CA ASP A 46 -55.28 5.48 4.02
C ASP A 46 -55.46 6.90 4.60
N ILE A 47 -55.40 7.87 3.68
CA ILE A 47 -56.44 8.92 3.53
C ILE A 47 -56.97 8.86 2.09
N THR A 48 -58.29 8.79 1.94
CA THR A 48 -59.04 8.72 0.66
C THR A 48 -60.04 9.89 0.53
N ILE A 49 -60.89 9.88 -0.51
CA ILE A 49 -61.98 10.85 -0.83
C ILE A 49 -61.45 12.18 -1.42
N ALA A 50 -61.90 12.72 -2.57
CA ALA A 50 -62.64 12.25 -3.77
C ALA A 50 -62.37 13.31 -4.90
N SER A 51 -63.05 13.52 -6.03
CA SER A 51 -64.28 13.00 -6.70
C SER A 51 -64.17 13.35 -8.21
N ASP A 52 -64.28 12.42 -9.15
CA ASP A 52 -65.51 11.99 -9.87
C ASP A 52 -65.68 12.67 -11.27
N SER A 53 -66.59 12.11 -12.08
CA SER A 53 -67.09 12.52 -13.41
C SER A 53 -66.25 12.14 -14.64
N SER A 54 -66.97 11.62 -15.64
CA SER A 54 -66.51 11.22 -16.97
C SER A 54 -67.31 11.95 -18.04
N ALA A 55 -66.77 12.05 -19.27
CA ALA A 55 -67.53 12.37 -20.47
C ALA A 55 -66.83 11.85 -21.73
N ASP A 56 -67.62 11.38 -22.69
CA ASP A 56 -67.23 10.98 -24.05
C ASP A 56 -67.81 12.01 -25.07
N SER A 57 -67.16 12.21 -26.23
CA SER A 57 -67.80 12.50 -27.54
C SER A 57 -66.81 13.00 -28.63
N THR A 58 -66.84 12.30 -29.77
CA THR A 58 -66.91 12.75 -31.19
C THR A 58 -66.71 14.24 -31.59
N ALA A 59 -66.27 14.61 -32.81
CA ALA A 59 -65.62 13.95 -33.97
C ALA A 59 -65.42 15.00 -35.11
N VAL A 60 -64.65 14.67 -36.18
CA VAL A 60 -64.50 15.33 -37.51
C VAL A 60 -64.08 16.83 -37.53
N ASN A 61 -63.33 17.41 -38.49
CA ASN A 61 -62.49 17.01 -39.64
C ASN A 61 -61.49 18.20 -39.90
N ASP A 62 -60.57 18.35 -40.87
CA ASP A 62 -60.14 17.70 -42.14
C ASP A 62 -58.65 18.16 -42.40
N THR A 63 -57.88 18.01 -43.51
CA THR A 63 -58.07 17.52 -44.90
C THR A 63 -56.72 17.03 -45.52
N GLU A 64 -56.79 16.33 -46.67
CA GLU A 64 -55.99 16.42 -47.93
C GLU A 64 -54.70 17.29 -48.04
N LEU A 65 -53.64 16.98 -48.83
CA LEU A 65 -53.33 16.06 -49.97
C LEU A 65 -51.94 15.38 -49.73
N THR A 66 -51.61 14.12 -50.09
CA THR A 66 -51.28 13.51 -51.42
C THR A 66 -50.28 14.33 -52.28
N ILE A 67 -49.32 13.82 -53.09
CA ILE A 67 -48.99 12.55 -53.80
C ILE A 67 -47.43 12.37 -53.67
N ASP A 68 -46.72 11.23 -53.54
CA ASP A 68 -46.87 9.78 -53.86
C ASP A 68 -46.14 9.31 -55.17
N SER A 69 -45.88 7.99 -55.34
CA SER A 69 -45.13 7.26 -56.41
C SER A 69 -43.65 6.90 -56.15
N ALA A 70 -43.34 5.61 -56.36
CA ALA A 70 -42.00 5.02 -56.51
C ALA A 70 -41.89 4.34 -57.89
N ASP A 71 -40.67 4.03 -58.34
CA ASP A 71 -40.43 2.95 -59.33
C ASP A 71 -38.99 2.40 -59.22
N SER A 72 -38.58 1.55 -60.17
CA SER A 72 -37.68 0.42 -59.96
C SER A 72 -36.78 0.08 -61.16
N GLY A 73 -35.80 -0.81 -60.91
CA GLY A 73 -35.01 -1.51 -61.93
C GLY A 73 -33.86 -0.74 -62.59
N THR A 74 -32.96 -1.33 -63.41
CA THR A 74 -32.34 -2.69 -63.49
C THR A 74 -31.43 -2.72 -64.74
N VAL A 75 -30.30 -3.47 -64.72
CA VAL A 75 -29.52 -3.89 -65.93
C VAL A 75 -28.78 -2.72 -66.66
N SER A 76 -27.65 -2.84 -67.38
CA SER A 76 -26.76 -3.95 -67.82
C SER A 76 -25.27 -3.55 -67.82
N ASP A 77 -24.40 -4.48 -67.39
CA ASP A 77 -23.25 -5.12 -68.09
C ASP A 77 -22.17 -4.37 -68.91
N GLU A 78 -21.09 -5.15 -69.17
CA GLU A 78 -19.91 -4.94 -70.03
C GLU A 78 -18.83 -3.95 -69.50
N ASP A 79 -17.52 -4.22 -69.56
CA ASP A 79 -16.79 -5.19 -70.41
C ASP A 79 -15.46 -5.73 -69.81
N ALA A 80 -14.98 -6.86 -70.37
CA ALA A 80 -13.59 -7.33 -70.66
C ALA A 80 -12.34 -6.85 -69.86
N SER A 81 -11.24 -7.63 -69.72
CA SER A 81 -10.88 -9.03 -70.09
C SER A 81 -9.47 -9.40 -69.55
N SER A 82 -9.02 -10.65 -69.76
CA SER A 82 -7.72 -11.29 -69.45
C SER A 82 -7.42 -11.56 -67.95
N THR A 83 -7.09 -12.77 -67.46
CA THR A 83 -6.43 -14.00 -67.98
C THR A 83 -4.91 -13.85 -68.25
N ALA A 84 -4.03 -14.82 -68.00
CA ALA A 84 -4.21 -16.21 -67.55
C ALA A 84 -3.04 -16.75 -66.68
N GLU A 85 -3.39 -17.62 -65.74
CA GLU A 85 -2.81 -18.96 -65.49
C GLU A 85 -1.31 -19.28 -65.19
N ILE A 86 -1.16 -20.17 -64.20
CA ILE A 86 -0.30 -21.38 -64.16
C ILE A 86 1.23 -21.21 -64.24
N SER A 87 1.90 -21.49 -63.11
CA SER A 87 2.55 -22.80 -62.93
C SER A 87 2.84 -23.10 -61.45
N ALA A 88 2.77 -24.38 -61.09
CA ALA A 88 3.15 -24.88 -59.77
C ALA A 88 4.54 -25.52 -59.82
N ASN A 89 5.19 -25.67 -58.67
CA ASN A 89 5.94 -26.88 -58.40
C ASN A 89 6.06 -27.14 -56.89
N GLU A 90 6.09 -28.41 -56.52
CA GLU A 90 6.26 -28.91 -55.16
C GLU A 90 7.76 -29.01 -54.79
N ALA A 91 8.08 -29.14 -53.49
CA ALA A 91 8.80 -30.31 -52.95
C ALA A 91 9.31 -30.12 -51.49
N THR A 92 8.76 -30.95 -50.60
CA THR A 92 9.44 -31.67 -49.48
C THR A 92 10.58 -31.02 -48.66
N ALA A 93 10.26 -30.71 -47.41
CA ALA A 93 10.89 -31.20 -46.16
C ALA A 93 12.38 -31.60 -46.09
N SER A 94 13.09 -31.12 -45.05
CA SER A 94 13.72 -31.99 -44.03
C SER A 94 14.13 -31.21 -42.77
N ASP A 95 14.38 -31.96 -41.70
CA ASP A 95 14.69 -31.55 -40.33
C ASP A 95 16.08 -30.88 -40.15
N ASP A 96 16.26 -30.09 -39.08
CA ASP A 96 17.26 -30.41 -38.04
C ASP A 96 16.94 -29.68 -36.71
N PHE A 97 17.58 -30.12 -35.62
CA PHE A 97 17.27 -29.79 -34.23
C PHE A 97 18.44 -29.06 -33.55
N SER A 98 18.22 -27.86 -33.01
CA SER A 98 19.22 -27.22 -32.13
C SER A 98 18.62 -26.28 -31.09
N THR A 99 18.91 -26.58 -29.83
CA THR A 99 18.74 -25.69 -28.68
C THR A 99 19.88 -24.67 -28.61
N ASP A 100 19.59 -23.41 -28.29
CA ASP A 100 20.43 -22.66 -27.33
C ASP A 100 19.62 -21.57 -26.62
N ASP A 101 20.04 -21.24 -25.40
CA ASP A 101 19.45 -20.20 -24.56
C ASP A 101 19.99 -18.83 -24.98
N SER A 102 19.12 -17.85 -25.27
CA SER A 102 19.58 -16.47 -25.50
C SER A 102 18.69 -15.41 -24.86
N GLN A 103 19.21 -14.83 -23.78
CA GLN A 103 18.66 -13.62 -23.14
C GLN A 103 18.69 -12.44 -24.12
N THR A 104 17.59 -12.21 -24.83
CA THR A 104 17.42 -11.03 -25.69
C THR A 104 16.87 -9.86 -24.86
N ALA A 105 17.78 -9.02 -24.38
CA ALA A 105 17.45 -7.80 -23.64
C ALA A 105 16.56 -6.85 -24.47
N PHE A 106 15.75 -6.04 -23.77
CA PHE A 106 14.87 -5.03 -24.36
C PHE A 106 15.55 -4.21 -25.48
N SER A 107 14.86 -4.11 -26.62
CA SER A 107 15.24 -3.25 -27.76
C SER A 107 15.57 -1.84 -27.29
N ASP A 108 16.79 -1.34 -27.57
CA ASP A 108 17.21 -0.02 -27.09
C ASP A 108 16.60 1.09 -27.95
N GLY A 109 15.48 1.65 -27.46
CA GLY A 109 14.64 2.63 -28.16
C GLY A 109 15.41 3.81 -28.76
N THR A 110 15.81 3.64 -30.03
CA THR A 110 16.58 4.59 -30.84
C THR A 110 15.90 4.91 -32.17
N ALA A 111 14.56 4.79 -32.22
CA ALA A 111 13.73 5.40 -33.23
C ALA A 111 13.94 6.94 -33.31
N ALA A 112 13.67 7.51 -34.48
CA ALA A 112 13.97 8.91 -34.80
C ALA A 112 12.83 9.88 -34.42
N GLU A 113 13.05 11.20 -34.61
CA GLU A 113 12.00 12.22 -34.48
C GLU A 113 11.01 12.15 -35.70
N ASN A 114 10.14 11.13 -35.74
CA ASN A 114 8.82 11.18 -36.42
C ASN A 114 7.74 11.41 -35.33
N SER A 115 6.63 12.08 -35.67
CA SER A 115 5.59 12.46 -34.70
C SER A 115 4.27 11.69 -34.82
N ASP A 116 4.17 10.83 -35.84
CA ASP A 116 2.88 10.38 -36.40
C ASP A 116 2.75 8.84 -36.40
N GLU A 117 3.64 8.15 -35.66
CA GLU A 117 3.77 6.69 -35.62
C GLU A 117 3.52 6.23 -34.17
N LEU A 118 2.71 5.18 -33.99
CA LEU A 118 2.29 4.68 -32.67
C LEU A 118 3.35 3.77 -32.04
N ASP A 119 3.30 3.61 -30.71
CA ASP A 119 4.16 2.64 -30.00
C ASP A 119 3.67 1.20 -30.21
N TYR A 120 3.79 0.67 -31.44
CA TYR A 120 3.31 -0.65 -31.84
C TYR A 120 4.02 -1.80 -31.11
N ILE A 121 3.28 -2.70 -30.47
CA ILE A 121 3.87 -3.81 -29.68
C ILE A 121 4.59 -4.86 -30.55
N LEU A 122 4.17 -5.02 -31.82
CA LEU A 122 4.84 -5.87 -32.81
C LEU A 122 5.89 -5.10 -33.64
N GLY A 123 6.16 -3.82 -33.32
CA GLY A 123 6.96 -2.92 -34.15
C GLY A 123 6.31 -2.55 -35.51
N ARG A 124 5.06 -2.96 -35.72
CA ARG A 124 4.20 -2.68 -36.88
C ARG A 124 2.72 -2.74 -36.47
N PRO A 125 1.79 -2.19 -37.26
CA PRO A 125 0.36 -2.49 -37.11
C PRO A 125 0.08 -4.01 -37.14
N MET A 126 -0.92 -4.42 -36.38
CA MET A 126 -1.50 -5.76 -36.43
C MET A 126 -2.38 -5.95 -37.68
N THR A 127 -2.38 -7.17 -38.22
CA THR A 127 -3.44 -7.60 -39.14
C THR A 127 -4.78 -7.70 -38.39
N ASP A 128 -5.89 -7.73 -39.12
CA ASP A 128 -7.20 -7.92 -38.47
C ASP A 128 -7.35 -9.31 -37.84
N GLU A 129 -6.62 -10.32 -38.33
CA GLU A 129 -6.53 -11.64 -37.70
C GLU A 129 -5.80 -11.58 -36.35
N GLU A 130 -4.65 -10.90 -36.27
CA GLU A 130 -3.90 -10.69 -35.02
C GLU A 130 -4.71 -9.85 -34.03
N ARG A 131 -5.39 -8.81 -34.51
CA ARG A 131 -6.30 -7.95 -33.74
C ARG A 131 -7.47 -8.75 -33.16
N ASN A 132 -8.12 -9.59 -33.97
CA ASN A 132 -9.21 -10.44 -33.52
C ASN A 132 -8.72 -11.52 -32.56
N ALA A 133 -7.53 -12.09 -32.76
CA ALA A 133 -6.92 -13.03 -31.81
C ALA A 133 -6.70 -12.39 -30.43
N GLN A 134 -6.21 -11.15 -30.38
CA GLN A 134 -6.07 -10.38 -29.13
C GLN A 134 -7.41 -10.12 -28.42
N LEU A 135 -8.47 -9.80 -29.17
CA LEU A 135 -9.79 -9.55 -28.60
C LEU A 135 -10.47 -10.85 -28.12
N ASN A 136 -10.26 -11.97 -28.83
CA ASN A 136 -10.81 -13.28 -28.48
C ASN A 136 -10.13 -13.94 -27.25
N MET A 137 -9.01 -13.39 -26.76
CA MET A 137 -8.39 -13.80 -25.48
C MET A 137 -9.11 -13.21 -24.26
N VAL A 138 -9.99 -12.22 -24.43
CA VAL A 138 -10.76 -11.62 -23.34
C VAL A 138 -11.96 -12.54 -23.02
N PRO A 139 -12.10 -13.07 -21.80
CA PRO A 139 -13.25 -13.89 -21.42
C PRO A 139 -14.53 -13.06 -21.30
N ALA A 140 -15.69 -13.73 -21.23
CA ALA A 140 -16.95 -13.07 -20.96
C ALA A 140 -17.00 -12.59 -19.49
N LEU A 141 -16.84 -11.28 -19.29
CA LEU A 141 -16.77 -10.66 -17.97
C LEU A 141 -18.15 -10.40 -17.36
N SER A 142 -18.25 -10.59 -16.04
CA SER A 142 -19.45 -10.32 -15.24
C SER A 142 -19.24 -9.12 -14.32
N ASP A 143 -20.30 -8.36 -14.02
CA ASP A 143 -20.25 -7.29 -13.01
C ASP A 143 -19.75 -7.82 -11.65
N MET A 144 -18.84 -7.06 -11.04
CA MET A 144 -18.21 -7.38 -9.76
C MET A 144 -18.75 -6.50 -8.63
N PRO A 145 -18.81 -7.00 -7.38
CA PRO A 145 -19.31 -6.23 -6.24
C PRO A 145 -18.37 -5.05 -5.89
N VAL A 146 -18.93 -3.84 -5.95
CA VAL A 146 -18.29 -2.59 -5.48
C VAL A 146 -18.58 -2.41 -3.99
N VAL A 147 -17.57 -2.02 -3.22
CA VAL A 147 -17.66 -1.61 -1.81
C VAL A 147 -17.43 -0.11 -1.69
N GLU A 148 -17.84 0.53 -0.58
CA GLU A 148 -17.49 1.94 -0.33
C GLU A 148 -15.96 2.13 -0.30
N ASP A 149 -15.45 3.06 -1.11
CA ASP A 149 -14.03 3.42 -1.10
C ASP A 149 -13.63 4.04 0.26
N VAL A 150 -12.55 3.53 0.86
CA VAL A 150 -12.01 3.98 2.15
C VAL A 150 -11.66 5.47 2.19
N ASN A 151 -11.79 6.10 3.37
CA ASN A 151 -11.47 7.52 3.56
C ASN A 151 -9.96 7.74 3.62
N SER A 152 -9.34 7.91 2.45
CA SER A 152 -7.91 8.20 2.30
C SER A 152 -7.62 9.69 2.49
N ASP A 153 -6.59 10.02 3.27
CA ASP A 153 -6.10 11.40 3.38
C ASP A 153 -5.13 11.65 2.22
N LEU A 154 -5.70 12.22 1.14
CA LEU A 154 -4.96 12.57 -0.07
C LEU A 154 -4.05 13.80 0.10
N ASP A 155 -4.18 14.55 1.21
CA ASP A 155 -3.29 15.67 1.57
C ASP A 155 -1.97 15.16 2.24
N ILE A 156 -1.89 13.89 2.69
CA ILE A 156 -0.65 13.19 3.13
C ILE A 156 0.41 13.08 2.02
N VAL A 157 0.12 13.51 0.79
CA VAL A 157 1.08 13.49 -0.33
C VAL A 157 1.64 14.91 -0.63
N PRO A 158 2.40 15.56 0.29
CA PRO A 158 2.86 16.95 0.14
C PRO A 158 3.98 17.07 -0.91
N TYR A 159 3.58 17.07 -2.17
CA TYR A 159 4.45 16.83 -3.31
C TYR A 159 5.29 15.58 -3.09
N ALA A 160 4.70 14.39 -3.25
CA ALA A 160 5.47 13.34 -3.87
C ALA A 160 5.76 13.72 -5.34
N LEU A 161 6.74 13.06 -5.95
CA LEU A 161 7.24 13.42 -7.30
C LEU A 161 8.29 12.39 -7.68
N TYR A 162 7.83 11.45 -8.50
CA TYR A 162 8.43 10.15 -8.69
C TYR A 162 9.41 10.15 -9.89
N PRO A 163 10.15 9.06 -10.19
CA PRO A 163 10.75 8.92 -11.51
C PRO A 163 9.67 8.93 -12.61
N ALA A 164 10.03 9.43 -13.79
CA ALA A 164 9.07 9.62 -14.87
C ALA A 164 8.64 8.31 -15.56
N LYS A 165 9.34 7.20 -15.29
CA LYS A 165 8.92 5.83 -15.51
C LYS A 165 9.34 5.00 -14.28
N TYR A 166 8.55 4.01 -13.92
CA TYR A 166 8.89 2.94 -12.97
C TYR A 166 8.15 1.67 -13.40
N ASN A 167 8.74 0.49 -13.20
CA ASN A 167 8.12 -0.77 -13.56
C ASN A 167 8.72 -1.89 -12.70
N SER A 168 7.93 -2.49 -11.82
CA SER A 168 8.38 -3.60 -10.96
C SER A 168 8.82 -4.83 -11.76
N ALA A 169 8.29 -5.04 -12.97
CA ALA A 169 8.73 -6.11 -13.86
C ALA A 169 10.14 -5.85 -14.46
N GLU A 170 10.50 -4.59 -14.73
CA GLU A 170 11.88 -4.21 -15.13
C GLU A 170 12.89 -4.34 -13.96
N GLU A 171 12.42 -4.33 -12.71
CA GLU A 171 13.22 -4.58 -11.51
C GLU A 171 13.20 -6.07 -11.08
N SER A 172 12.57 -6.96 -11.87
CA SER A 172 12.38 -8.39 -11.58
C SER A 172 11.67 -8.69 -10.25
N LEU A 173 10.74 -7.81 -9.85
CA LEU A 173 9.96 -7.92 -8.61
C LEU A 173 8.55 -8.47 -8.82
N VAL A 174 8.23 -8.98 -10.01
CA VAL A 174 6.89 -9.49 -10.38
C VAL A 174 7.04 -10.83 -11.10
N THR A 175 6.16 -11.77 -10.78
CA THR A 175 6.06 -13.10 -11.39
C THR A 175 5.51 -13.07 -12.83
N PRO A 176 5.68 -14.15 -13.62
CA PRO A 176 5.06 -14.32 -14.94
C PRO A 176 3.55 -14.07 -14.99
N VAL A 177 3.02 -13.92 -16.21
CA VAL A 177 1.59 -13.70 -16.45
C VAL A 177 0.86 -15.03 -16.61
N LYS A 178 0.04 -15.37 -15.61
CA LYS A 178 -0.87 -16.53 -15.60
C LYS A 178 -2.12 -16.28 -16.44
N ASN A 179 -2.96 -17.30 -16.61
CA ASN A 179 -4.17 -17.25 -17.42
C ASN A 179 -5.39 -17.79 -16.67
N GLN A 180 -6.37 -16.93 -16.36
CA GLN A 180 -7.62 -17.28 -15.68
C GLN A 180 -8.61 -18.07 -16.54
N SER A 181 -8.31 -18.31 -17.82
CA SER A 181 -9.21 -18.95 -18.77
C SER A 181 -10.58 -18.24 -18.81
N SER A 182 -11.69 -18.98 -18.92
CA SER A 182 -13.06 -18.45 -18.91
C SER A 182 -13.65 -18.21 -17.50
N THR A 183 -12.83 -18.15 -16.44
CA THR A 183 -13.31 -17.93 -15.06
C THR A 183 -13.48 -16.46 -14.72
N ASN A 184 -14.23 -16.13 -13.65
CA ASN A 184 -14.35 -14.75 -13.14
C ASN A 184 -13.29 -14.40 -12.06
N LEU A 185 -12.22 -15.20 -11.91
CA LEU A 185 -11.24 -15.08 -10.81
C LEU A 185 -10.20 -13.95 -10.97
N CYS A 186 -10.43 -12.95 -11.82
CA CYS A 186 -9.52 -11.80 -12.00
C CYS A 186 -9.14 -11.09 -10.68
N TRP A 187 -10.06 -11.05 -9.71
CA TRP A 187 -9.82 -10.51 -8.37
C TRP A 187 -8.76 -11.29 -7.59
N ASP A 188 -8.73 -12.61 -7.78
CA ASP A 188 -7.80 -13.54 -7.15
C ASP A 188 -6.42 -13.41 -7.79
N PHE A 189 -6.32 -13.61 -9.11
CA PHE A 189 -5.07 -13.42 -9.88
C PHE A 189 -4.41 -12.05 -9.60
N SER A 190 -5.21 -10.99 -9.41
CA SER A 190 -4.69 -9.67 -9.07
C SER A 190 -4.18 -9.54 -7.63
N LEU A 191 -4.78 -10.24 -6.66
CA LEU A 191 -4.29 -10.32 -5.27
C LEU A 191 -3.09 -11.26 -5.12
N THR A 192 -3.12 -12.42 -5.76
CA THR A 192 -2.06 -13.42 -5.72
C THR A 192 -0.78 -12.86 -6.32
N SER A 193 -0.89 -12.17 -7.46
CA SER A 193 0.17 -11.34 -8.06
C SER A 193 0.72 -10.25 -7.11
N ASN A 194 -0.12 -9.69 -6.23
CA ASN A 194 0.27 -8.74 -5.17
C ASN A 194 1.10 -9.42 -4.08
N ILE A 195 0.66 -10.60 -3.60
CA ILE A 195 1.33 -11.40 -2.57
C ILE A 195 2.71 -11.87 -3.08
N GLU A 196 2.76 -12.47 -4.27
CA GLU A 196 4.00 -12.91 -4.94
C GLU A 196 4.99 -11.74 -5.12
N THR A 197 4.50 -10.58 -5.56
CA THR A 197 5.31 -9.34 -5.69
C THR A 197 5.87 -8.87 -4.33
N SER A 198 5.11 -9.06 -3.24
CA SER A 198 5.59 -8.76 -1.90
C SER A 198 6.73 -9.69 -1.48
N LEU A 199 6.57 -11.02 -1.68
CA LEU A 199 7.61 -12.00 -1.34
C LEU A 199 8.92 -11.74 -2.10
N LEU A 200 8.83 -11.49 -3.41
CA LEU A 200 9.96 -11.12 -4.26
C LEU A 200 10.64 -9.83 -3.78
N SER A 201 9.87 -8.77 -3.56
CA SER A 201 10.42 -7.45 -3.17
C SER A 201 10.96 -7.37 -1.74
N ARG A 202 10.52 -8.28 -0.86
CA ARG A 202 11.07 -8.50 0.49
C ARG A 202 12.27 -9.44 0.50
N GLY A 203 12.52 -10.15 -0.60
CA GLY A 203 13.62 -11.11 -0.74
C GLY A 203 13.37 -12.46 -0.06
N LEU A 204 12.09 -12.84 0.11
CA LEU A 204 11.66 -14.09 0.74
C LEU A 204 11.68 -15.29 -0.22
N GLY A 205 11.55 -15.04 -1.53
CA GLY A 205 11.68 -16.06 -2.56
C GLY A 205 10.86 -15.74 -3.82
N TYR A 206 11.03 -16.58 -4.85
CA TYR A 206 10.01 -16.73 -5.90
C TYR A 206 9.02 -17.78 -5.42
N TYR A 207 7.72 -17.47 -5.53
CA TYR A 207 6.63 -18.40 -5.28
C TYR A 207 5.68 -18.34 -6.48
N ASP A 208 5.21 -19.50 -6.91
CA ASP A 208 4.06 -19.65 -7.80
C ASP A 208 2.89 -20.04 -6.90
N LEU A 209 2.04 -19.07 -6.56
CA LEU A 209 0.94 -19.26 -5.62
C LEU A 209 -0.34 -19.68 -6.35
N SER A 210 -1.16 -20.48 -5.67
CA SER A 210 -2.41 -20.99 -6.22
C SER A 210 -3.54 -19.98 -6.00
N GLU A 211 -4.05 -19.41 -7.10
CA GLU A 211 -5.34 -18.72 -7.13
C GLU A 211 -6.51 -19.68 -6.84
N GLU A 212 -6.41 -20.93 -7.32
CA GLU A 212 -7.40 -21.99 -7.07
C GLU A 212 -7.65 -22.21 -5.57
N HIS A 213 -6.60 -22.10 -4.76
CA HIS A 213 -6.66 -22.31 -3.31
C HIS A 213 -7.49 -21.24 -2.59
N LEU A 214 -7.28 -19.96 -2.92
CA LEU A 214 -8.07 -18.86 -2.37
C LEU A 214 -9.51 -18.94 -2.87
N ALA A 215 -9.71 -19.05 -4.18
CA ALA A 215 -11.03 -19.20 -4.77
C ALA A 215 -11.83 -20.37 -4.18
N TYR A 216 -11.21 -21.55 -3.98
CA TYR A 216 -11.90 -22.72 -3.44
C TYR A 216 -12.20 -22.60 -1.94
N PHE A 217 -11.24 -22.23 -1.09
CA PHE A 217 -11.49 -22.23 0.37
C PHE A 217 -12.27 -20.99 0.84
N TRP A 218 -12.23 -19.88 0.10
CA TRP A 218 -13.21 -18.82 0.27
C TRP A 218 -14.63 -19.32 -0.04
N ALA A 219 -14.78 -20.08 -1.14
CA ALA A 219 -16.05 -20.65 -1.58
C ALA A 219 -16.56 -21.88 -0.80
N ASN A 220 -15.68 -22.54 -0.05
CA ASN A 220 -15.91 -23.78 0.68
C ASN A 220 -15.21 -23.68 2.04
N ARG A 221 -15.63 -22.69 2.82
CA ARG A 221 -15.04 -22.32 4.11
C ARG A 221 -14.96 -23.52 5.06
N VAL A 222 -13.74 -23.80 5.55
CA VAL A 222 -13.48 -24.75 6.65
C VAL A 222 -13.27 -23.95 7.94
N ASN A 223 -13.63 -24.52 9.09
CA ASN A 223 -13.40 -23.89 10.40
C ASN A 223 -11.90 -23.82 10.73
N ASP A 224 -11.49 -22.80 11.50
CA ASP A 224 -10.09 -22.58 11.82
C ASP A 224 -9.49 -23.68 12.74
N PRO A 225 -8.17 -23.97 12.68
CA PRO A 225 -7.56 -25.06 13.43
C PRO A 225 -7.62 -24.93 14.96
N LEU A 226 -7.98 -23.75 15.48
CA LEU A 226 -8.15 -23.50 16.91
C LEU A 226 -9.64 -23.49 17.33
N GLY A 227 -10.57 -23.57 16.37
CA GLY A 227 -12.01 -23.59 16.62
C GLY A 227 -12.57 -22.27 17.15
N ASN A 228 -11.97 -21.12 16.81
CA ASN A 228 -12.49 -19.80 17.19
C ASN A 228 -13.82 -19.48 16.50
N THR A 229 -14.01 -19.97 15.27
CA THR A 229 -15.08 -19.56 14.35
C THR A 229 -15.99 -20.71 13.86
N PRO A 230 -16.55 -21.55 14.78
CA PRO A 230 -17.28 -22.75 14.41
C PRO A 230 -18.65 -22.48 13.77
N ASN A 231 -19.18 -21.26 13.96
CA ASN A 231 -20.51 -20.83 13.57
C ASN A 231 -20.54 -20.02 12.26
N ASP A 232 -19.39 -19.56 11.77
CA ASP A 232 -19.22 -18.79 10.53
C ASP A 232 -19.50 -19.63 9.29
N LYS A 233 -20.34 -19.11 8.38
CA LYS A 233 -20.85 -19.84 7.20
C LYS A 233 -20.80 -18.99 5.94
N LEU A 234 -20.30 -19.59 4.86
CA LEU A 234 -20.47 -19.10 3.50
C LEU A 234 -21.23 -20.16 2.70
N ILE A 235 -22.34 -19.76 2.06
CA ILE A 235 -23.25 -20.65 1.33
C ILE A 235 -23.32 -20.17 -0.12
N ARG A 236 -22.85 -20.99 -1.06
CA ARG A 236 -22.96 -20.69 -2.50
C ARG A 236 -24.34 -21.05 -3.04
N THR A 237 -24.86 -20.23 -3.95
CA THR A 237 -26.12 -20.52 -4.67
C THR A 237 -25.90 -21.29 -5.98
N LYS A 238 -24.64 -21.53 -6.35
CA LYS A 238 -24.21 -22.25 -7.56
C LYS A 238 -23.22 -23.35 -7.18
N ALA A 239 -23.24 -24.46 -7.92
CA ALA A 239 -22.30 -25.57 -7.73
C ALA A 239 -20.85 -25.17 -8.08
N ASP A 240 -20.68 -24.27 -9.04
CA ASP A 240 -19.40 -23.67 -9.39
C ASP A 240 -18.97 -22.59 -8.37
N TYR A 241 -17.65 -22.45 -8.15
CA TYR A 241 -17.04 -21.48 -7.24
C TYR A 241 -16.30 -20.34 -7.96
N HIS A 242 -16.18 -20.39 -9.29
CA HIS A 242 -15.46 -19.40 -10.11
C HIS A 242 -16.24 -18.09 -10.33
N GLY A 243 -16.84 -17.56 -9.26
CA GLY A 243 -17.65 -16.35 -9.25
C GLY A 243 -16.86 -15.05 -9.07
N THR A 244 -17.57 -13.92 -9.12
CA THR A 244 -16.99 -12.58 -8.96
C THR A 244 -16.77 -12.22 -7.49
N GLY A 245 -15.52 -11.87 -7.14
CA GLY A 245 -15.11 -11.44 -5.81
C GLY A 245 -14.70 -9.97 -5.75
N ASN A 246 -14.05 -9.59 -4.65
CA ASN A 246 -13.59 -8.23 -4.36
C ASN A 246 -12.27 -8.30 -3.56
N GLY A 247 -11.27 -7.49 -3.94
CA GLY A 247 -9.92 -7.57 -3.37
C GLY A 247 -9.84 -7.21 -1.88
N GLN A 248 -10.70 -6.31 -1.41
CA GLN A 248 -10.81 -5.95 0.00
C GLN A 248 -11.42 -7.10 0.82
N VAL A 249 -12.52 -7.69 0.35
CA VAL A 249 -13.19 -8.83 1.02
C VAL A 249 -12.27 -10.06 1.10
N ALA A 250 -11.58 -10.37 0.00
CA ALA A 250 -10.61 -11.46 -0.01
C ALA A 250 -9.39 -11.17 0.88
N SER A 251 -9.01 -9.90 1.09
CA SER A 251 -7.96 -9.56 2.08
C SER A 251 -8.40 -9.82 3.53
N PHE A 252 -9.68 -9.67 3.88
CA PHE A 252 -10.17 -10.12 5.20
C PHE A 252 -10.03 -11.64 5.34
N PHE A 253 -10.42 -12.41 4.31
CA PHE A 253 -10.24 -13.86 4.33
C PHE A 253 -8.77 -14.28 4.46
N LEU A 254 -7.85 -13.68 3.69
CA LEU A 254 -6.41 -13.95 3.80
C LEU A 254 -5.82 -13.61 5.18
N SER A 255 -6.45 -12.70 5.95
CA SER A 255 -6.04 -12.41 7.33
C SER A 255 -6.47 -13.47 8.36
N THR A 256 -7.23 -14.49 7.94
CA THR A 256 -7.47 -15.73 8.71
C THR A 256 -6.36 -16.77 8.52
N TRP A 257 -5.44 -16.55 7.56
CA TRP A 257 -4.47 -17.52 7.06
C TRP A 257 -5.06 -18.77 6.41
N SER A 258 -6.24 -18.63 5.79
CA SER A 258 -6.70 -19.53 4.74
C SER A 258 -6.42 -18.93 3.36
N GLY A 259 -6.10 -19.77 2.36
CA GLY A 259 -5.71 -19.35 1.00
C GLY A 259 -4.18 -19.33 0.77
N MET A 260 -3.73 -18.93 -0.42
CA MET A 260 -2.31 -18.73 -0.79
C MET A 260 -1.36 -19.92 -0.48
N THR A 261 -1.69 -21.13 -0.95
CA THR A 261 -0.72 -22.24 -1.05
C THR A 261 0.01 -22.18 -2.40
N THR A 262 0.90 -23.14 -2.72
CA THR A 262 1.56 -23.19 -4.03
C THR A 262 0.69 -23.79 -5.13
N GLU A 263 0.88 -23.31 -6.37
CA GLU A 263 0.24 -23.87 -7.57
C GLU A 263 0.58 -25.36 -7.78
N GLU A 264 1.73 -25.83 -7.29
CA GLU A 264 2.10 -27.26 -7.27
C GLU A 264 1.16 -28.12 -6.41
N LYS A 265 0.71 -27.60 -5.25
CA LYS A 265 -0.17 -28.32 -4.32
C LYS A 265 -1.62 -28.29 -4.78
N VAL A 266 -2.08 -27.14 -5.29
CA VAL A 266 -3.47 -26.92 -5.70
C VAL A 266 -3.49 -26.28 -7.11
N PRO A 267 -3.24 -27.07 -8.18
CA PRO A 267 -3.20 -26.53 -9.54
C PRO A 267 -4.53 -25.95 -10.05
N PHE A 268 -4.43 -24.81 -10.72
CA PHE A 268 -5.53 -24.08 -11.34
C PHE A 268 -6.43 -24.94 -12.24
N SER A 269 -7.71 -24.61 -12.23
CA SER A 269 -8.77 -25.37 -12.87
C SER A 269 -9.85 -24.45 -13.45
N SER A 270 -9.96 -24.36 -14.77
CA SER A 270 -11.12 -23.69 -15.39
C SER A 270 -12.43 -24.49 -15.29
N THR A 271 -12.50 -25.50 -14.42
CA THR A 271 -13.64 -26.38 -14.15
C THR A 271 -13.71 -26.72 -12.67
N THR A 272 -14.91 -26.76 -12.09
CA THR A 272 -15.15 -27.07 -10.67
C THR A 272 -14.45 -28.37 -10.22
N LYS A 273 -13.56 -28.30 -9.23
CA LYS A 273 -12.94 -29.44 -8.53
C LYS A 273 -13.45 -29.54 -7.08
N THR A 274 -12.96 -30.54 -6.36
CA THR A 274 -13.08 -30.67 -4.90
C THR A 274 -11.67 -30.89 -4.35
N TRP A 275 -11.31 -30.17 -3.28
CA TRP A 275 -10.00 -30.25 -2.64
C TRP A 275 -10.15 -30.70 -1.17
N PRO A 276 -9.20 -31.48 -0.62
CA PRO A 276 -9.21 -31.93 0.78
C PRO A 276 -9.24 -30.78 1.80
N GLU A 277 -10.06 -30.91 2.85
CA GLU A 277 -10.28 -29.84 3.85
C GLU A 277 -9.02 -29.48 4.67
N ASP A 278 -8.08 -30.41 4.82
CA ASP A 278 -6.81 -30.20 5.53
C ASP A 278 -5.86 -29.21 4.80
N LEU A 279 -6.07 -28.98 3.50
CA LEU A 279 -5.35 -27.95 2.77
C LEU A 279 -5.78 -26.51 3.15
N ALA A 280 -6.96 -26.32 3.75
CA ALA A 280 -7.56 -24.99 3.94
C ALA A 280 -6.64 -23.97 4.64
N TYR A 281 -5.74 -24.44 5.51
CA TYR A 281 -4.76 -23.64 6.26
C TYR A 281 -3.30 -24.07 5.97
N ASP A 282 -3.06 -24.88 4.92
CA ASP A 282 -1.74 -25.26 4.40
C ASP A 282 -1.15 -24.15 3.50
N SER A 283 -1.20 -22.91 3.99
CA SER A 283 -0.75 -21.72 3.27
C SER A 283 0.77 -21.67 3.13
N ALA A 284 1.24 -21.32 1.93
CA ALA A 284 2.66 -21.11 1.63
C ALA A 284 3.07 -19.63 1.80
N ALA A 285 2.10 -18.72 1.77
CA ALA A 285 2.29 -17.30 2.04
C ALA A 285 1.19 -16.76 2.96
N TYR A 286 1.60 -16.16 4.09
CA TYR A 286 0.72 -15.57 5.10
C TYR A 286 0.64 -14.06 4.89
N MET A 287 -0.56 -13.48 4.91
CA MET A 287 -0.73 -12.03 4.72
C MET A 287 -0.51 -11.27 6.04
N GLU A 288 0.42 -10.31 6.05
CA GLU A 288 0.75 -9.46 7.20
C GLU A 288 -0.08 -8.15 7.24
N ASP A 289 -0.15 -7.44 6.11
CA ASP A 289 -0.81 -6.13 5.98
C ASP A 289 -1.60 -6.10 4.66
N ALA A 290 -2.76 -5.45 4.64
CA ALA A 290 -3.50 -5.10 3.43
C ALA A 290 -3.92 -3.62 3.48
N VAL A 291 -3.35 -2.79 2.61
CA VAL A 291 -3.67 -1.36 2.51
C VAL A 291 -4.74 -1.14 1.45
N PHE A 292 -5.80 -0.43 1.82
CA PHE A 292 -6.87 0.00 0.94
C PHE A 292 -6.72 1.50 0.60
N SER A 293 -7.18 1.94 -0.57
CA SER A 293 -7.03 3.35 -0.98
C SER A 293 -8.09 3.84 -1.97
N GLN A 294 -8.47 5.11 -1.85
CA GLN A 294 -9.05 5.88 -2.96
C GLN A 294 -8.00 6.14 -4.06
N TYR A 295 -8.48 6.36 -5.28
CA TYR A 295 -7.62 6.68 -6.42
C TYR A 295 -7.18 8.15 -6.46
N ASP A 296 -5.87 8.34 -6.39
CA ASP A 296 -5.17 9.52 -6.92
C ASP A 296 -3.85 9.06 -7.58
N VAL A 297 -3.35 9.82 -8.56
CA VAL A 297 -2.14 9.47 -9.31
C VAL A 297 -0.87 9.54 -8.45
N ASP A 298 -0.75 10.51 -7.54
CA ASP A 298 0.40 10.59 -6.65
C ASP A 298 0.24 9.66 -5.42
N ARG A 299 -0.99 9.26 -5.04
CA ARG A 299 -1.29 8.18 -4.07
C ARG A 299 -0.95 6.79 -4.62
N VAL A 300 -1.41 6.41 -5.82
CA VAL A 300 -1.07 5.12 -6.45
C VAL A 300 0.45 5.00 -6.67
N LYS A 301 1.13 6.11 -7.04
CA LYS A 301 2.60 6.13 -7.11
C LYS A 301 3.30 6.02 -5.76
N LEU A 302 2.66 6.44 -4.66
CA LEU A 302 3.17 6.19 -3.30
C LEU A 302 3.13 4.69 -3.04
N LEU A 303 1.96 4.09 -3.22
CA LEU A 303 1.71 2.67 -3.01
C LEU A 303 2.66 1.81 -3.85
N LEU A 304 2.74 2.02 -5.18
CA LEU A 304 3.72 1.33 -6.05
C LEU A 304 5.17 1.54 -5.62
N SER A 305 5.53 2.70 -5.05
CA SER A 305 6.90 2.94 -4.60
C SER A 305 7.28 2.14 -3.34
N GLU A 306 6.30 1.77 -2.52
CA GLU A 306 6.49 1.09 -1.22
C GLU A 306 6.13 -0.40 -1.30
N TYR A 307 4.98 -0.75 -1.89
CA TYR A 307 4.43 -2.12 -2.03
C TYR A 307 4.71 -2.81 -3.37
N LYS A 308 5.26 -2.08 -4.37
CA LYS A 308 5.64 -2.57 -5.72
C LYS A 308 4.50 -2.97 -6.66
N SER A 309 3.36 -3.37 -6.14
CA SER A 309 2.13 -3.62 -6.91
C SER A 309 0.92 -3.01 -6.21
N VAL A 310 -0.15 -2.80 -6.99
CA VAL A 310 -1.47 -2.38 -6.52
C VAL A 310 -2.51 -3.13 -7.33
N SER A 311 -3.31 -3.98 -6.69
CA SER A 311 -4.52 -4.57 -7.27
C SER A 311 -5.56 -3.46 -7.42
N ALA A 312 -6.26 -3.39 -8.56
CA ALA A 312 -7.26 -2.38 -8.84
C ALA A 312 -8.45 -2.97 -9.62
N MET A 313 -9.67 -2.61 -9.22
CA MET A 313 -10.89 -2.94 -9.96
C MET A 313 -11.20 -1.85 -11.00
N MET A 314 -11.59 -2.29 -12.20
CA MET A 314 -11.88 -1.45 -13.35
C MET A 314 -13.12 -1.95 -14.12
N TYR A 315 -13.66 -1.09 -14.97
CA TYR A 315 -14.48 -1.53 -16.08
C TYR A 315 -13.57 -1.86 -17.26
N TRP A 316 -13.83 -2.97 -17.95
CA TRP A 316 -13.21 -3.39 -19.18
C TRP A 316 -14.25 -3.47 -20.29
N ASN A 317 -13.88 -2.98 -21.47
CA ASN A 317 -14.65 -3.03 -22.70
C ASN A 317 -13.68 -3.10 -23.88
N SER A 318 -13.83 -4.08 -24.75
CA SER A 318 -12.98 -4.27 -25.93
C SER A 318 -12.98 -3.07 -26.89
N LEU A 319 -14.00 -2.18 -26.83
CA LEU A 319 -14.06 -0.94 -27.62
C LEU A 319 -13.17 0.19 -27.08
N ASP A 320 -12.77 0.14 -25.80
CA ASP A 320 -11.88 1.12 -25.15
C ASP A 320 -10.39 0.66 -25.16
N TYR A 321 -10.12 -0.52 -25.73
CA TYR A 321 -8.79 -1.12 -25.87
C TYR A 321 -8.25 -0.97 -27.30
N ASN A 322 -6.96 -0.64 -27.44
CA ASN A 322 -6.23 -0.69 -28.71
C ASN A 322 -5.23 -1.87 -28.70
N PRO A 323 -5.49 -2.97 -29.44
CA PRO A 323 -4.57 -4.10 -29.55
C PRO A 323 -3.20 -3.74 -30.13
N ASP A 324 -3.10 -2.80 -31.08
CA ASP A 324 -1.84 -2.44 -31.76
C ASP A 324 -0.75 -1.96 -30.78
N THR A 325 -1.16 -1.33 -29.68
CA THR A 325 -0.29 -0.64 -28.71
C THR A 325 -0.49 -1.13 -27.27
N ALA A 326 -1.32 -2.16 -27.09
CA ALA A 326 -1.83 -2.65 -25.81
C ALA A 326 -2.32 -1.53 -24.87
N ALA A 327 -3.14 -0.60 -25.37
CA ALA A 327 -3.52 0.62 -24.67
C ALA A 327 -5.01 0.69 -24.30
N TYR A 328 -5.35 0.85 -23.02
CA TYR A 328 -6.72 0.95 -22.51
C TYR A 328 -7.08 2.35 -21.98
N TYR A 329 -8.21 2.91 -22.44
CA TYR A 329 -8.75 4.16 -21.90
C TYR A 329 -10.28 4.24 -22.02
N GLN A 330 -10.97 3.95 -20.91
CA GLN A 330 -12.38 4.25 -20.74
C GLN A 330 -12.58 5.77 -20.56
N LYS A 331 -13.30 6.38 -21.51
CA LYS A 331 -13.56 7.83 -21.54
C LYS A 331 -14.69 8.29 -20.60
N THR A 332 -15.70 7.46 -20.39
CA THR A 332 -16.92 7.74 -19.61
C THR A 332 -17.24 6.50 -18.77
N PRO A 333 -17.56 6.62 -17.47
CA PRO A 333 -17.89 5.44 -16.67
C PRO A 333 -19.25 4.88 -17.12
N VAL A 334 -19.37 3.56 -17.17
CA VAL A 334 -20.69 2.91 -17.29
C VAL A 334 -21.31 2.87 -15.90
N LEU A 335 -22.58 3.22 -15.78
CA LEU A 335 -23.29 3.33 -14.50
C LEU A 335 -24.40 2.28 -14.44
N ASN A 336 -24.53 1.62 -13.29
CA ASN A 336 -25.64 0.69 -13.03
C ASN A 336 -26.97 1.44 -12.80
N ALA A 337 -28.05 0.68 -12.60
CA ALA A 337 -29.39 1.22 -12.35
C ALA A 337 -29.49 2.12 -11.10
N SER A 338 -28.55 2.02 -10.16
CA SER A 338 -28.43 2.88 -8.97
C SER A 338 -27.53 4.12 -9.21
N ASN A 339 -27.13 4.37 -10.45
CA ASN A 339 -26.23 5.46 -10.88
C ASN A 339 -24.81 5.37 -10.27
N ASN A 340 -24.38 4.18 -9.83
CA ASN A 340 -23.01 3.92 -9.36
C ASN A 340 -22.14 3.35 -10.49
N PRO A 341 -20.83 3.67 -10.57
CA PRO A 341 -19.91 3.09 -11.56
C PRO A 341 -19.86 1.57 -11.49
N GLN A 342 -19.94 0.92 -12.66
CA GLN A 342 -19.73 -0.53 -12.80
C GLN A 342 -18.26 -0.87 -12.95
N VAL A 343 -17.88 -2.05 -12.46
CA VAL A 343 -16.58 -2.70 -12.65
C VAL A 343 -16.83 -4.18 -12.92
N ASN A 344 -16.03 -4.77 -13.81
CA ASN A 344 -16.19 -6.15 -14.28
C ASN A 344 -14.84 -6.88 -14.47
N HIS A 345 -13.72 -6.21 -14.15
CA HIS A 345 -12.38 -6.80 -14.19
C HIS A 345 -11.50 -6.26 -13.06
N ALA A 346 -10.49 -7.04 -12.66
CA ALA A 346 -9.48 -6.65 -11.67
C ALA A 346 -8.07 -6.98 -12.18
N VAL A 347 -7.13 -6.08 -11.94
CA VAL A 347 -5.79 -6.11 -12.56
C VAL A 347 -4.71 -5.57 -11.63
N THR A 348 -3.49 -6.11 -11.74
CA THR A 348 -2.35 -5.62 -10.93
C THR A 348 -1.63 -4.49 -11.66
N ILE A 349 -1.73 -3.27 -11.14
CA ILE A 349 -0.82 -2.19 -11.54
C ILE A 349 0.57 -2.50 -10.96
N VAL A 350 1.60 -2.50 -11.81
CA VAL A 350 2.99 -2.81 -11.45
C VAL A 350 3.98 -1.67 -11.77
N GLY A 351 3.51 -0.61 -12.42
CA GLY A 351 4.37 0.47 -12.88
C GLY A 351 3.61 1.65 -13.48
N TRP A 352 4.36 2.60 -14.02
CA TRP A 352 3.83 3.78 -14.71
C TRP A 352 4.86 4.40 -15.66
N ASP A 353 4.40 5.15 -16.68
CA ASP A 353 5.23 6.08 -17.46
C ASP A 353 4.47 7.41 -17.70
N ASP A 354 5.00 8.51 -17.16
CA ASP A 354 4.48 9.89 -17.32
C ASP A 354 4.56 10.41 -18.78
N ASN A 355 5.23 9.68 -19.67
CA ASN A 355 5.53 10.08 -21.04
C ASN A 355 4.78 9.21 -22.08
N TYR A 356 4.16 8.09 -21.68
CA TYR A 356 3.46 7.15 -22.57
C TYR A 356 2.52 7.90 -23.52
N ASN A 357 2.60 7.62 -24.81
CA ASN A 357 1.99 8.47 -25.81
C ASN A 357 0.46 8.41 -25.74
N LYS A 358 -0.18 9.57 -25.57
CA LYS A 358 -1.63 9.62 -25.41
C LYS A 358 -2.38 9.23 -26.68
N GLU A 359 -1.76 9.35 -27.85
CA GLU A 359 -2.39 8.98 -29.12
C GLU A 359 -2.37 7.45 -29.38
N ASN A 360 -1.74 6.65 -28.49
CA ASN A 360 -1.82 5.18 -28.55
C ASN A 360 -3.23 4.67 -28.17
N PHE A 361 -3.96 5.40 -27.33
CA PHE A 361 -5.31 5.03 -26.88
C PHE A 361 -6.35 5.32 -27.96
N VAL A 362 -7.39 4.47 -28.08
CA VAL A 362 -8.51 4.64 -29.05
C VAL A 362 -9.14 6.04 -28.96
N ASN A 363 -9.38 6.52 -27.73
CA ASN A 363 -9.92 7.85 -27.44
C ASN A 363 -8.82 8.90 -27.12
N GLY A 364 -7.58 8.66 -27.56
CA GLY A 364 -6.38 9.38 -27.15
C GLY A 364 -6.40 10.90 -27.34
N SER A 365 -7.12 11.38 -28.36
CA SER A 365 -7.33 12.81 -28.63
C SER A 365 -8.01 13.55 -27.46
N HIS A 366 -8.84 12.87 -26.66
CA HIS A 366 -9.52 13.43 -25.48
C HIS A 366 -8.62 13.56 -24.24
N LEU A 367 -7.54 12.79 -24.14
CA LEU A 367 -6.62 12.84 -23.00
C LEU A 367 -5.90 14.20 -22.94
N THR A 368 -5.88 14.80 -21.75
CA THR A 368 -5.25 16.13 -21.55
C THR A 368 -3.74 16.07 -21.36
N ARG A 369 -3.21 14.86 -21.14
CA ARG A 369 -1.81 14.57 -20.82
C ARG A 369 -1.38 13.22 -21.41
N ASN A 370 -0.08 13.06 -21.63
CA ASN A 370 0.58 11.76 -21.66
C ASN A 370 0.60 11.19 -20.23
N GLY A 371 0.62 9.87 -20.10
CA GLY A 371 0.69 9.21 -18.79
C GLY A 371 -0.14 7.93 -18.73
N ALA A 372 0.53 6.81 -18.46
CA ALA A 372 -0.11 5.51 -18.28
C ALA A 372 0.42 4.76 -17.05
N TRP A 373 -0.44 3.94 -16.47
CA TRP A 373 -0.09 2.82 -15.61
C TRP A 373 0.40 1.65 -16.47
N ILE A 374 1.34 0.86 -15.95
CA ILE A 374 1.77 -0.40 -16.53
C ILE A 374 1.08 -1.49 -15.73
N VAL A 375 0.32 -2.34 -16.40
CA VAL A 375 -0.67 -3.24 -15.78
C VAL A 375 -0.38 -4.67 -16.19
N LYS A 376 -0.19 -5.56 -15.21
CA LYS A 376 -0.16 -7.01 -15.39
C LYS A 376 -1.60 -7.51 -15.45
N ASN A 377 -1.94 -8.23 -16.52
CA ASN A 377 -3.26 -8.83 -16.70
C ASN A 377 -3.25 -10.32 -16.28
N SER A 378 -4.36 -11.01 -16.49
CA SER A 378 -4.58 -12.42 -16.12
C SER A 378 -5.06 -13.27 -17.32
N TYR A 379 -4.75 -12.86 -18.56
CA TYR A 379 -5.15 -13.56 -19.80
C TYR A 379 -3.97 -14.29 -20.49
N GLY A 380 -2.92 -14.62 -19.73
CA GLY A 380 -1.69 -15.24 -20.23
C GLY A 380 -0.74 -14.29 -20.95
N SER A 381 0.48 -14.77 -21.21
CA SER A 381 1.59 -13.99 -21.79
C SER A 381 1.42 -13.65 -23.28
N SER A 382 0.45 -14.23 -23.98
CA SER A 382 0.15 -13.92 -25.39
C SER A 382 -0.72 -12.66 -25.57
N PHE A 383 -1.34 -12.16 -24.50
CA PHE A 383 -2.20 -10.97 -24.54
C PHE A 383 -1.39 -9.68 -24.42
N GLY A 384 -1.64 -8.69 -25.28
CA GLY A 384 -1.00 -7.37 -25.21
C GLY A 384 0.53 -7.43 -25.26
N ASP A 385 1.20 -6.53 -24.53
CA ASP A 385 2.65 -6.47 -24.39
C ASP A 385 3.12 -7.57 -23.41
N LYS A 386 3.15 -8.82 -23.88
CA LYS A 386 3.63 -10.01 -23.14
C LYS A 386 2.83 -10.33 -21.85
N GLY A 387 1.52 -10.15 -21.90
CA GLY A 387 0.59 -10.27 -20.78
C GLY A 387 0.34 -8.95 -20.03
N TYR A 388 0.94 -7.85 -20.48
CA TYR A 388 0.77 -6.51 -19.90
C TYR A 388 0.01 -5.58 -20.85
N PHE A 389 -0.60 -4.54 -20.27
CA PHE A 389 -1.17 -3.42 -21.03
C PHE A 389 -0.95 -2.08 -20.31
N TYR A 390 -1.18 -1.00 -21.04
CA TYR A 390 -1.01 0.37 -20.57
C TYR A 390 -2.39 1.00 -20.33
N MET A 391 -2.69 1.44 -19.11
CA MET A 391 -3.96 2.12 -18.77
C MET A 391 -3.73 3.62 -18.58
N ALA A 392 -4.49 4.48 -19.27
CA ALA A 392 -4.35 5.94 -19.13
C ALA A 392 -4.62 6.43 -17.68
N TYR A 393 -3.84 7.39 -17.16
CA TYR A 393 -4.06 7.96 -15.81
C TYR A 393 -5.42 8.64 -15.61
N ASP A 394 -6.06 9.04 -16.71
CA ASP A 394 -7.36 9.74 -16.73
C ASP A 394 -8.52 8.76 -17.02
N ASN A 395 -8.33 7.44 -16.82
CA ASN A 395 -9.38 6.43 -16.99
C ASN A 395 -10.60 6.72 -16.11
N ALA A 396 -11.80 6.55 -16.65
CA ALA A 396 -13.03 6.97 -15.99
C ALA A 396 -13.38 6.21 -14.70
N THR A 397 -12.94 4.95 -14.58
CA THR A 397 -13.26 4.09 -13.43
C THR A 397 -11.99 3.54 -12.77
N TYR A 398 -11.90 3.71 -11.46
CA TYR A 398 -10.99 3.03 -10.54
C TYR A 398 -11.75 2.79 -9.23
N SER A 399 -11.66 1.61 -8.64
CA SER A 399 -12.14 1.35 -7.28
C SER A 399 -11.31 0.22 -6.65
N ASN A 400 -11.48 0.00 -5.34
CA ASN A 400 -10.92 -1.13 -4.60
C ASN A 400 -9.41 -1.30 -4.81
N LEU A 401 -8.65 -0.22 -4.61
CA LEU A 401 -7.18 -0.29 -4.69
C LEU A 401 -6.65 -1.01 -3.46
N VAL A 402 -6.02 -2.18 -3.66
CA VAL A 402 -5.48 -3.01 -2.59
C VAL A 402 -3.99 -3.25 -2.80
N CYS A 403 -3.20 -3.10 -1.73
CA CYS A 403 -1.78 -3.45 -1.69
C CYS A 403 -1.56 -4.41 -0.53
N ASN A 404 -0.98 -5.58 -0.77
CA ASN A 404 -0.79 -6.59 0.27
C ASN A 404 0.71 -6.70 0.63
N THR A 405 1.00 -7.13 1.86
CA THR A 405 2.32 -7.70 2.17
C THR A 405 2.21 -9.04 2.86
N ALA A 406 3.23 -9.86 2.66
CA ALA A 406 3.22 -11.25 3.09
C ALA A 406 4.56 -11.74 3.63
N SER A 407 4.45 -12.85 4.35
CA SER A 407 5.50 -13.64 4.98
C SER A 407 5.41 -15.10 4.48
N THR A 408 6.48 -15.86 4.66
CA THR A 408 6.55 -17.31 4.36
C THR A 408 6.73 -18.16 5.62
N SER A 409 6.76 -17.54 6.81
CA SER A 409 6.95 -18.22 8.09
C SER A 409 6.60 -17.32 9.27
N GLU A 410 5.52 -17.62 9.99
CA GLU A 410 5.11 -16.80 11.12
C GLU A 410 5.95 -17.05 12.37
N LYS A 411 6.42 -15.96 12.99
CA LYS A 411 7.07 -15.99 14.32
C LYS A 411 6.04 -16.28 15.41
N TYR A 412 4.81 -15.82 15.19
CA TYR A 412 3.65 -16.00 16.05
C TYR A 412 2.62 -16.82 15.26
N ASN A 413 2.76 -18.13 15.29
CA ASN A 413 2.12 -19.06 14.35
C ASN A 413 0.71 -19.53 14.75
N ASN A 414 0.09 -18.93 15.77
CA ASN A 414 -1.27 -19.21 16.22
C ASN A 414 -2.14 -17.96 15.98
N ASN A 415 -3.24 -18.04 15.23
CA ASN A 415 -4.10 -16.88 14.89
C ASN A 415 -5.46 -16.95 15.61
N TYR A 416 -5.79 -15.93 16.39
CA TYR A 416 -7.02 -15.80 17.16
C TYR A 416 -7.91 -14.68 16.58
N PHE A 417 -9.13 -15.03 16.13
CA PHE A 417 -10.05 -14.10 15.47
C PHE A 417 -11.51 -14.56 15.55
N TYR A 418 -12.46 -13.64 15.36
CA TYR A 418 -13.91 -13.93 15.32
C TYR A 418 -14.62 -13.42 14.04
N ASP A 419 -13.88 -12.78 13.14
CA ASP A 419 -14.33 -12.29 11.84
C ASP A 419 -13.82 -13.23 10.73
N GLY A 420 -14.34 -14.46 10.73
CA GLY A 420 -13.91 -15.55 9.86
C GLY A 420 -14.85 -15.85 8.68
N ALA A 421 -16.05 -15.26 8.60
CA ALA A 421 -16.89 -15.31 7.41
C ALA A 421 -16.40 -14.32 6.34
N SER A 422 -15.70 -13.26 6.75
CA SER A 422 -14.98 -12.22 5.99
C SER A 422 -15.80 -11.37 5.01
N ALA A 423 -16.85 -11.91 4.39
CA ALA A 423 -17.75 -11.15 3.52
C ALA A 423 -18.90 -10.46 4.30
N GLY A 424 -19.08 -10.73 5.59
CA GLY A 424 -19.98 -9.98 6.48
C GLY A 424 -19.40 -8.64 6.95
N THR A 425 -18.20 -8.25 6.48
CA THR A 425 -17.53 -7.00 6.85
C THR A 425 -18.38 -5.76 6.56
N VAL A 426 -18.78 -5.05 7.60
CA VAL A 426 -19.32 -3.68 7.55
C VAL A 426 -18.53 -2.77 8.50
N VAL A 427 -19.02 -1.55 8.77
CA VAL A 427 -18.21 -0.49 9.38
C VAL A 427 -18.90 0.16 10.57
N PHE A 428 -18.28 0.05 11.75
CA PHE A 428 -18.68 0.77 12.96
C PHE A 428 -18.55 2.29 12.77
N PRO A 429 -19.58 3.11 13.12
CA PRO A 429 -19.55 4.56 12.88
C PRO A 429 -18.63 5.33 13.85
N GLY A 430 -18.18 4.72 14.95
CA GLY A 430 -17.48 5.38 16.05
C GLY A 430 -18.44 5.99 17.07
N ILE A 431 -17.89 6.49 18.19
CA ILE A 431 -18.68 7.15 19.26
C ILE A 431 -18.06 8.50 19.64
N SER A 432 -18.89 9.53 19.75
CA SER A 432 -18.48 10.89 20.09
C SER A 432 -17.64 10.96 21.38
N LYS A 433 -16.55 11.75 21.33
CA LYS A 433 -15.46 11.87 22.34
C LYS A 433 -14.44 10.73 22.39
N GLY A 434 -14.55 9.71 21.53
CA GLY A 434 -13.66 8.55 21.51
C GLY A 434 -14.30 7.33 22.19
N TYR A 435 -13.77 6.16 21.89
CA TYR A 435 -14.34 4.88 22.34
C TYR A 435 -13.27 3.82 22.53
N TYR A 436 -13.69 2.67 23.05
CA TYR A 436 -12.91 1.45 23.15
C TYR A 436 -13.62 0.36 22.35
N ALA A 437 -12.84 -0.51 21.72
CA ALA A 437 -13.26 -1.79 21.15
C ALA A 437 -12.32 -2.88 21.70
N SER A 438 -12.83 -4.10 21.90
CA SER A 438 -12.01 -5.22 22.39
C SER A 438 -12.57 -6.55 21.92
N ASN A 439 -11.69 -7.51 21.68
CA ASN A 439 -12.03 -8.93 21.69
C ASN A 439 -11.42 -9.58 22.95
N ILE A 440 -12.06 -10.63 23.46
CA ILE A 440 -11.53 -11.53 24.50
C ILE A 440 -11.30 -12.89 23.87
N PHE A 441 -10.10 -13.44 24.03
CA PHE A 441 -9.68 -14.73 23.50
C PHE A 441 -9.30 -15.69 24.63
N LYS A 442 -9.23 -16.98 24.32
CA LYS A 442 -8.76 -18.04 25.24
C LYS A 442 -7.49 -18.68 24.71
N ALA A 443 -6.41 -18.68 25.48
CA ALA A 443 -5.19 -19.42 25.14
C ALA A 443 -5.50 -20.93 25.13
N ILE A 444 -5.19 -21.61 24.04
CA ILE A 444 -5.53 -23.04 23.80
C ILE A 444 -4.49 -23.73 22.90
N ALA A 445 -3.89 -23.02 21.95
CA ALA A 445 -2.88 -23.54 21.02
C ALA A 445 -1.60 -24.04 21.74
N GLY A 446 -1.38 -23.58 22.97
CA GLY A 446 -0.29 -24.01 23.84
C GLY A 446 -0.27 -25.50 24.18
N ASN A 447 -1.39 -26.22 24.07
CA ASN A 447 -1.52 -27.67 24.33
C ASN A 447 -0.84 -28.12 25.65
N GLY A 448 -1.13 -27.40 26.73
CA GLY A 448 -0.56 -27.64 28.07
C GLY A 448 0.66 -26.77 28.42
N LYS A 449 1.21 -26.06 27.44
CA LYS A 449 2.30 -25.08 27.60
C LYS A 449 1.76 -23.66 27.47
N ASP A 450 2.48 -22.70 28.03
CA ASP A 450 2.14 -21.28 27.93
C ASP A 450 2.22 -20.78 26.48
N GLU A 451 1.57 -19.65 26.21
CA GLU A 451 1.68 -18.93 24.95
C GLU A 451 2.35 -17.55 25.15
N GLU A 452 2.86 -16.97 24.07
CA GLU A 452 3.37 -15.59 24.02
C GLU A 452 2.68 -14.84 22.89
N LEU A 453 1.84 -13.86 23.23
CA LEU A 453 1.24 -12.90 22.31
C LEU A 453 2.28 -11.87 21.89
N GLY A 454 2.56 -11.78 20.58
CA GLY A 454 3.54 -10.85 20.04
C GLY A 454 3.00 -9.78 19.12
N GLU A 455 1.86 -10.06 18.49
CA GLU A 455 1.29 -9.25 17.42
C GLU A 455 -0.24 -9.20 17.56
N ILE A 456 -0.83 -8.08 17.17
CA ILE A 456 -2.27 -7.91 17.02
C ILE A 456 -2.59 -7.40 15.63
N VAL A 457 -3.78 -7.68 15.11
CA VAL A 457 -4.23 -7.18 13.80
C VAL A 457 -5.36 -6.19 13.99
N THR A 458 -5.23 -5.01 13.39
CA THR A 458 -6.26 -3.96 13.39
C THR A 458 -6.80 -3.71 11.98
N ALA A 459 -8.09 -3.38 11.88
CA ALA A 459 -8.75 -3.13 10.60
C ALA A 459 -9.58 -1.84 10.63
N VAL A 460 -9.20 -0.84 9.81
CA VAL A 460 -9.86 0.48 9.77
C VAL A 460 -10.08 1.05 8.36
N PRO A 461 -11.21 1.71 8.08
CA PRO A 461 -11.54 2.27 6.76
C PRO A 461 -11.01 3.70 6.54
N GLN A 462 -10.03 4.17 7.33
CA GLN A 462 -9.41 5.48 7.16
C GLN A 462 -7.91 5.51 7.49
N ASP A 463 -7.19 6.42 6.82
CA ASP A 463 -5.80 6.77 7.14
C ASP A 463 -5.67 7.43 8.53
N ASN A 464 -4.45 7.45 9.08
CA ASN A 464 -4.09 8.10 10.36
C ASN A 464 -4.99 7.72 11.56
N THR A 465 -5.29 6.44 11.77
CA THR A 465 -6.01 6.02 12.99
C THR A 465 -5.06 5.92 14.18
N ASP A 466 -5.26 6.77 15.20
CA ASP A 466 -4.52 6.74 16.46
C ASP A 466 -5.15 5.70 17.40
N PHE A 467 -4.33 4.80 17.96
CA PHE A 467 -4.72 3.78 18.93
C PHE A 467 -3.91 3.92 20.23
N LEU A 468 -4.56 3.56 21.34
CA LEU A 468 -3.95 3.26 22.63
C LEU A 468 -4.29 1.80 22.96
N ILE A 469 -3.29 0.92 22.85
CA ILE A 469 -3.42 -0.54 22.92
C ILE A 469 -3.06 -1.02 24.34
N GLN A 470 -3.92 -1.81 24.96
CA GLN A 470 -3.62 -2.52 26.20
C GLN A 470 -4.00 -4.00 26.07
N ILE A 471 -3.18 -4.87 26.64
CA ILE A 471 -3.50 -6.29 26.80
C ILE A 471 -3.83 -6.53 28.28
N TYR A 472 -4.88 -7.28 28.57
CA TYR A 472 -5.12 -7.83 29.91
C TYR A 472 -5.00 -9.36 29.84
N THR A 473 -4.35 -9.96 30.83
CA THR A 473 -4.22 -11.42 31.00
C THR A 473 -4.97 -11.86 32.24
N ASP A 474 -5.27 -13.16 32.34
CA ASP A 474 -5.82 -13.77 33.55
C ASP A 474 -7.15 -13.12 33.99
N LEU A 475 -8.04 -12.86 33.02
CA LEU A 475 -9.37 -12.28 33.28
C LEU A 475 -10.23 -13.22 34.14
N ASP A 476 -10.85 -12.67 35.18
CA ASP A 476 -11.76 -13.36 36.10
C ASP A 476 -13.25 -13.17 35.73
N ASP A 477 -13.61 -12.03 35.12
CA ASP A 477 -14.92 -11.81 34.50
C ASP A 477 -14.81 -11.85 32.96
N PRO A 478 -15.44 -12.82 32.25
CA PRO A 478 -15.46 -12.90 30.80
C PRO A 478 -16.33 -11.82 30.13
N SER A 479 -17.14 -11.06 30.88
CA SER A 479 -17.99 -9.98 30.37
C SER A 479 -17.36 -8.58 30.49
N ASP A 480 -16.18 -8.48 31.10
CA ASP A 480 -15.38 -7.24 31.19
C ASP A 480 -13.95 -7.49 30.64
N PRO A 481 -13.62 -6.98 29.43
CA PRO A 481 -12.27 -7.02 28.87
C PRO A 481 -11.15 -6.41 29.72
N THR A 482 -11.48 -5.68 30.80
CA THR A 482 -10.55 -4.98 31.68
C THR A 482 -10.47 -5.57 33.10
N SER A 483 -11.07 -6.74 33.32
CA SER A 483 -11.14 -7.43 34.62
C SER A 483 -9.78 -7.98 35.11
N GLY A 484 -8.98 -8.54 34.19
CA GLY A 484 -7.69 -9.17 34.48
C GLY A 484 -6.50 -8.21 34.74
N THR A 485 -5.29 -8.76 34.69
CA THR A 485 -4.05 -8.02 34.94
C THR A 485 -3.57 -7.28 33.69
N PRO A 486 -3.35 -5.94 33.72
CA PRO A 486 -2.83 -5.20 32.58
C PRO A 486 -1.35 -5.53 32.32
N ALA A 487 -1.04 -6.00 31.11
CA ALA A 487 0.30 -6.41 30.72
C ALA A 487 1.29 -5.24 30.60
N PHE A 488 0.81 -4.03 30.27
CA PHE A 488 1.63 -2.82 30.19
C PHE A 488 1.27 -1.81 31.28
N ALA A 489 2.28 -1.22 31.92
CA ALA A 489 2.09 -0.17 32.94
C ALA A 489 1.40 1.11 32.40
N ALA A 490 1.39 1.30 31.09
CA ALA A 490 0.54 2.25 30.37
C ALA A 490 0.27 1.71 28.96
N PRO A 491 -0.88 2.01 28.33
CA PRO A 491 -1.18 1.54 26.97
C PRO A 491 -0.15 2.01 25.93
N MET A 492 0.14 1.14 24.95
CA MET A 492 1.03 1.41 23.82
C MET A 492 0.36 2.37 22.83
N GLU A 493 1.01 3.49 22.52
CA GLU A 493 0.59 4.40 21.44
C GLU A 493 0.96 3.81 20.07
N TYR A 494 0.01 3.75 19.15
CA TYR A 494 0.24 3.40 17.74
C TYR A 494 -0.56 4.32 16.82
N THR A 495 -0.06 4.55 15.60
CA THR A 495 -0.80 5.25 14.54
C THR A 495 -0.78 4.39 13.28
N GLN A 496 -1.92 3.81 12.91
CA GLN A 496 -2.07 3.14 11.62
C GLN A 496 -2.15 4.20 10.52
N ALA A 497 -1.10 4.32 9.71
CA ALA A 497 -0.94 5.40 8.75
C ALA A 497 -1.90 5.30 7.55
N PHE A 498 -2.23 4.09 7.11
CA PHE A 498 -3.10 3.84 5.96
C PHE A 498 -4.33 3.02 6.33
N ALA A 499 -5.45 3.30 5.68
CA ALA A 499 -6.65 2.47 5.74
C ALA A 499 -6.35 1.01 5.35
N GLY A 500 -7.04 0.07 6.00
CA GLY A 500 -7.00 -1.36 5.74
C GLY A 500 -6.66 -2.20 6.98
N ILE A 501 -6.12 -3.39 6.73
CA ILE A 501 -5.73 -4.40 7.72
C ILE A 501 -4.23 -4.25 8.01
N GLN A 502 -3.84 -4.19 9.28
CA GLN A 502 -2.46 -3.96 9.71
C GLN A 502 -2.07 -4.91 10.84
N THR A 503 -0.97 -5.65 10.67
CA THR A 503 -0.32 -6.37 11.79
C THR A 503 0.60 -5.43 12.56
N ILE A 504 0.34 -5.30 13.86
CA ILE A 504 1.05 -4.46 14.81
C ILE A 504 1.84 -5.37 15.77
N GLN A 505 3.17 -5.33 15.65
CA GLN A 505 4.06 -6.01 16.58
C GLN A 505 4.19 -5.22 17.90
N LEU A 506 4.02 -5.90 19.02
CA LEU A 506 4.12 -5.34 20.37
C LEU A 506 5.59 -5.06 20.74
N ASP A 507 5.85 -3.89 21.33
CA ASP A 507 7.19 -3.48 21.80
C ASP A 507 7.76 -4.42 22.89
N THR A 508 6.90 -5.21 23.54
CA THR A 508 7.26 -6.33 24.44
C THR A 508 6.16 -7.40 24.35
N PRO A 509 6.48 -8.65 23.95
CA PRO A 509 5.51 -9.73 23.90
C PRO A 509 4.95 -10.08 25.29
N VAL A 510 3.70 -10.51 25.33
CA VAL A 510 2.95 -10.80 26.57
C VAL A 510 2.81 -12.31 26.76
N LYS A 511 3.25 -12.82 27.90
CA LYS A 511 3.05 -14.23 28.27
C LYS A 511 1.60 -14.46 28.70
N ILE A 512 0.98 -15.53 28.21
CA ILE A 512 -0.39 -15.93 28.56
C ILE A 512 -0.37 -17.40 29.01
N PRO A 513 -0.84 -17.77 30.22
CA PRO A 513 -0.91 -19.17 30.64
C PRO A 513 -1.97 -19.95 29.86
N GLN A 514 -1.71 -21.24 29.59
CA GLN A 514 -2.64 -22.13 28.88
C GLN A 514 -4.04 -22.13 29.52
N GLY A 515 -5.08 -22.05 28.70
CA GLY A 515 -6.48 -22.14 29.13
C GLY A 515 -7.05 -20.86 29.75
N THR A 516 -6.24 -19.82 29.99
CA THR A 516 -6.70 -18.53 30.52
C THR A 516 -7.36 -17.67 29.45
N LEU A 517 -8.14 -16.69 29.90
CA LEU A 517 -8.68 -15.63 29.05
C LEU A 517 -7.71 -14.43 29.01
N TYR A 518 -7.60 -13.81 27.85
CA TYR A 518 -6.85 -12.58 27.62
C TYR A 518 -7.61 -11.64 26.67
N SER A 519 -7.39 -10.33 26.76
CA SER A 519 -8.10 -9.34 25.93
C SER A 519 -7.15 -8.44 25.14
N VAL A 520 -7.63 -7.97 23.98
CA VAL A 520 -6.96 -6.96 23.16
C VAL A 520 -7.80 -5.67 23.18
N VAL A 521 -7.54 -4.80 24.15
CA VAL A 521 -8.28 -3.55 24.35
C VAL A 521 -7.68 -2.43 23.50
N LEU A 522 -8.44 -1.97 22.50
CA LEU A 522 -8.11 -0.86 21.63
C LEU A 522 -8.91 0.38 22.02
N ARG A 523 -8.24 1.43 22.54
CA ARG A 523 -8.86 2.74 22.69
C ARG A 523 -8.57 3.63 21.49
N ILE A 524 -9.62 4.13 20.84
CA ILE A 524 -9.57 5.03 19.68
C ILE A 524 -9.92 6.45 20.17
N PRO A 525 -8.94 7.38 20.31
CA PRO A 525 -9.17 8.68 20.97
C PRO A 525 -10.03 9.64 20.14
N ASN A 526 -10.02 9.51 18.81
CA ASN A 526 -10.87 10.32 17.95
C ASN A 526 -12.21 9.63 17.70
N GLY A 527 -13.27 10.13 18.32
CA GLY A 527 -14.63 9.59 18.21
C GLY A 527 -15.26 9.58 16.82
N SER A 528 -14.65 10.24 15.82
CA SER A 528 -15.10 10.17 14.42
C SER A 528 -14.37 9.12 13.58
N GLN A 529 -13.44 8.35 14.15
CA GLN A 529 -12.74 7.28 13.44
C GLN A 529 -13.57 5.99 13.49
N ARG A 530 -13.81 5.42 12.31
CA ARG A 530 -14.60 4.21 12.10
C ARG A 530 -13.69 2.97 12.26
N TYR A 531 -14.28 1.79 12.41
CA TYR A 531 -13.55 0.53 12.56
C TYR A 531 -14.30 -0.60 11.83
N TYR A 532 -13.59 -1.59 11.28
CA TYR A 532 -14.25 -2.71 10.60
C TYR A 532 -14.79 -3.75 11.59
N LEU A 533 -16.00 -4.23 11.33
CA LEU A 533 -16.64 -5.29 12.11
C LEU A 533 -17.28 -6.28 11.13
N GLU A 534 -17.55 -7.50 11.57
CA GLU A 534 -18.30 -8.49 10.80
C GLU A 534 -19.70 -8.65 11.37
N LYS A 535 -20.71 -8.70 10.48
CA LYS A 535 -22.13 -8.90 10.80
C LYS A 535 -22.78 -9.90 9.84
N THR A 536 -23.66 -10.74 10.37
CA THR A 536 -24.55 -11.63 9.60
C THR A 536 -25.44 -10.85 8.63
N GLY A 537 -25.59 -11.37 7.40
CA GLY A 537 -26.63 -10.91 6.47
C GLY A 537 -26.14 -10.39 5.11
N ASN A 538 -24.85 -10.43 4.79
CA ASN A 538 -24.40 -10.08 3.44
C ASN A 538 -24.68 -11.21 2.43
N SER A 539 -25.05 -10.84 1.20
CA SER A 539 -25.30 -11.77 0.10
C SER A 539 -25.14 -11.11 -1.28
N SER A 540 -24.90 -11.93 -2.30
CA SER A 540 -24.71 -11.53 -3.69
C SER A 540 -25.53 -12.40 -4.65
N SER A 541 -25.32 -12.24 -5.95
CA SER A 541 -25.91 -13.10 -6.99
C SER A 541 -25.42 -14.55 -6.99
N TRP A 542 -24.39 -14.91 -6.19
CA TRP A 542 -23.81 -16.26 -6.19
C TRP A 542 -23.44 -16.85 -4.81
N PHE A 543 -23.50 -16.07 -3.72
CA PHE A 543 -23.25 -16.54 -2.35
C PHE A 543 -24.03 -15.74 -1.30
N SER A 544 -24.15 -16.28 -0.09
CA SER A 544 -24.54 -15.56 1.13
C SER A 544 -23.62 -15.93 2.31
N THR A 545 -23.53 -15.06 3.31
CA THR A 545 -22.71 -15.27 4.51
C THR A 545 -23.46 -14.96 5.80
N ALA A 546 -23.24 -15.81 6.81
CA ALA A 546 -23.65 -15.59 8.19
C ALA A 546 -22.42 -15.68 9.10
N ALA A 547 -22.29 -14.72 10.01
CA ALA A 547 -21.20 -14.65 10.97
C ALA A 547 -21.58 -15.39 12.27
N GLY A 548 -20.61 -16.12 12.82
CA GLY A 548 -20.69 -16.79 14.10
C GLY A 548 -20.38 -15.81 15.23
N ILE A 549 -21.42 -15.18 15.77
CA ILE A 549 -21.30 -14.11 16.76
C ILE A 549 -21.85 -14.61 18.09
N ASP A 550 -20.97 -15.10 18.95
CA ASP A 550 -21.32 -15.63 20.27
C ASP A 550 -21.10 -14.56 21.36
N ALA A 551 -21.87 -14.67 22.45
CA ALA A 551 -21.79 -13.72 23.56
C ALA A 551 -20.41 -13.75 24.25
N ASN A 552 -19.99 -12.60 24.77
CA ASN A 552 -18.69 -12.37 25.42
C ASN A 552 -17.43 -12.52 24.53
N GLN A 553 -17.55 -12.52 23.20
CA GLN A 553 -16.39 -12.51 22.29
C GLN A 553 -15.86 -11.10 21.99
N SER A 554 -16.76 -10.17 21.66
CA SER A 554 -16.46 -8.81 21.19
C SER A 554 -17.21 -7.76 22.02
N PHE A 555 -16.57 -6.62 22.27
CA PHE A 555 -17.10 -5.58 23.15
C PHE A 555 -16.75 -4.17 22.68
N TYR A 556 -17.56 -3.19 23.09
CA TYR A 556 -17.24 -1.77 22.96
C TYR A 556 -17.61 -0.98 24.23
N SER A 557 -16.95 0.17 24.44
CA SER A 557 -17.19 1.04 25.59
C SER A 557 -16.95 2.52 25.27
N VAL A 558 -17.60 3.41 26.03
CA VAL A 558 -17.39 4.88 25.96
C VAL A 558 -16.45 5.40 27.06
N ASP A 559 -16.32 4.68 28.17
CA ASP A 559 -15.51 5.09 29.33
C ASP A 559 -14.34 4.14 29.64
N GLY A 560 -14.36 2.92 29.09
CA GLY A 560 -13.37 1.87 29.37
C GLY A 560 -13.59 1.22 30.74
N LYS A 561 -14.85 1.24 31.23
CA LYS A 561 -15.27 0.67 32.52
C LYS A 561 -16.65 0.00 32.47
N ARG A 562 -17.50 0.42 31.54
CA ARG A 562 -18.79 -0.20 31.24
C ARG A 562 -18.74 -0.73 29.82
N TRP A 563 -18.74 -2.03 29.67
CA TRP A 563 -18.63 -2.70 28.39
C TRP A 563 -19.99 -3.18 27.89
N THR A 564 -20.24 -2.96 26.60
CA THR A 564 -21.38 -3.53 25.90
C THR A 564 -20.87 -4.68 25.04
N ASP A 565 -21.33 -5.89 25.34
CA ASP A 565 -21.20 -7.06 24.46
C ASP A 565 -21.81 -6.74 23.09
N ALA A 566 -21.00 -6.87 22.05
CA ALA A 566 -21.31 -6.55 20.67
C ALA A 566 -22.29 -7.56 20.04
N ALA A 567 -22.38 -8.79 20.56
CA ALA A 567 -23.33 -9.80 20.11
C ALA A 567 -24.80 -9.34 20.25
N LYS A 568 -25.08 -8.43 21.20
CA LYS A 568 -26.40 -7.83 21.44
C LYS A 568 -26.96 -7.04 20.25
N ALA A 569 -26.13 -6.67 19.28
CA ALA A 569 -26.53 -6.04 18.03
C ALA A 569 -25.98 -6.78 16.79
N GLU A 570 -25.59 -8.04 16.98
CA GLU A 570 -25.11 -8.98 15.96
C GLU A 570 -23.88 -8.46 15.19
N TYR A 571 -22.82 -8.05 15.91
CA TYR A 571 -21.51 -7.83 15.29
C TYR A 571 -20.34 -8.28 16.17
N CYS A 572 -19.26 -8.73 15.53
CA CYS A 572 -17.95 -8.95 16.15
C CYS A 572 -16.92 -7.96 15.55
N PHE A 573 -15.95 -7.49 16.34
CA PHE A 573 -14.95 -6.52 15.87
C PHE A 573 -13.79 -7.25 15.17
N SER A 574 -13.32 -6.71 14.03
CA SER A 574 -12.12 -7.20 13.31
C SER A 574 -10.84 -6.84 14.07
N ILE A 575 -10.61 -7.53 15.18
CA ILE A 575 -9.40 -7.49 16.01
C ILE A 575 -8.90 -8.92 16.08
N LYS A 576 -7.66 -9.16 15.66
CA LYS A 576 -7.02 -10.49 15.77
C LYS A 576 -5.80 -10.45 16.68
N ALA A 577 -5.36 -11.60 17.17
CA ALA A 577 -4.17 -11.75 18.01
C ALA A 577 -3.31 -12.92 17.51
N HIS A 578 -2.00 -12.70 17.34
CA HIS A 578 -1.06 -13.76 16.98
C HIS A 578 -0.18 -14.15 18.18
N THR A 579 -0.24 -15.41 18.57
CA THR A 579 0.59 -15.98 19.64
C THR A 579 1.57 -17.03 19.10
N ARG A 580 2.53 -17.44 19.94
CA ARG A 580 3.34 -18.65 19.74
C ARG A 580 3.36 -19.48 21.01
N THR A 581 3.34 -20.80 20.85
CA THR A 581 3.48 -21.75 21.95
C THR A 581 4.91 -21.74 22.50
N LEU A 582 5.05 -21.60 23.82
CA LEU A 582 6.33 -21.62 24.53
C LEU A 582 6.77 -23.06 24.87
N SER A 583 8.00 -23.19 25.37
CA SER A 583 8.53 -24.45 25.90
C SER A 583 8.16 -24.73 27.36
N THR A 584 7.67 -23.72 28.09
CA THR A 584 7.32 -23.77 29.52
C THR A 584 5.82 -23.93 29.75
N SER A 585 5.43 -24.36 30.93
CA SER A 585 4.08 -24.15 31.46
C SER A 585 4.14 -23.42 32.80
N THR A 586 3.17 -22.55 33.07
CA THR A 586 2.95 -21.93 34.39
C THR A 586 2.18 -22.88 35.32
N VAL A 587 1.52 -23.90 34.75
CA VAL A 587 0.85 -24.96 35.51
C VAL A 587 1.89 -25.99 35.94
N VAL A 588 2.25 -25.94 37.23
CA VAL A 588 2.85 -27.12 37.88
C VAL A 588 1.72 -28.14 38.06
N THR A 589 1.69 -29.16 37.21
CA THR A 589 0.91 -30.37 37.51
C THR A 589 1.43 -30.96 38.82
N PRO A 590 0.55 -31.32 39.78
CA PRO A 590 0.95 -32.24 40.84
C PRO A 590 1.55 -33.50 40.21
N ASP A 591 2.55 -34.10 40.86
CA ASP A 591 2.95 -35.46 40.53
C ASP A 591 1.72 -36.38 40.67
N PRO A 592 1.58 -37.41 39.82
CA PRO A 592 0.52 -38.40 39.99
C PRO A 592 0.65 -39.10 41.35
N ASP A 593 -0.48 -39.23 42.04
CA ASP A 593 -0.56 -39.79 43.40
C ASP A 593 0.04 -41.22 43.43
N PRO A 594 1.07 -41.49 44.25
CA PRO A 594 1.80 -42.77 44.20
C PRO A 594 1.02 -43.99 44.73
N ASP A 595 -0.23 -43.83 45.19
CA ASP A 595 -1.03 -44.89 45.84
C ASP A 595 -1.91 -45.74 44.87
N GLU A 596 -1.95 -45.47 43.56
CA GLU A 596 -2.59 -46.39 42.59
C GLU A 596 -1.74 -47.66 42.34
N THR A 597 -1.99 -48.69 43.15
CA THR A 597 -1.25 -49.97 43.11
C THR A 597 -1.41 -50.73 41.78
N PRO A 598 -0.32 -51.04 41.04
CA PRO A 598 -0.40 -51.81 39.80
C PRO A 598 -0.47 -53.32 40.05
N ILE A 599 -1.21 -54.04 39.19
CA ILE A 599 -1.37 -55.50 39.27
C ILE A 599 -0.16 -56.22 38.65
N VAL A 600 0.35 -57.23 39.36
CA VAL A 600 1.61 -57.95 39.08
C VAL A 600 1.47 -59.00 37.97
N SER A 601 2.52 -59.20 37.14
CA SER A 601 3.33 -60.45 36.99
C SER A 601 3.98 -60.60 35.58
N PRO A 602 5.09 -61.36 35.37
CA PRO A 602 6.43 -61.15 35.97
C PRO A 602 7.66 -61.38 35.02
N ALA A 603 8.86 -60.97 35.49
CA ALA A 603 10.21 -61.42 35.06
C ALA A 603 10.69 -60.98 33.63
N VAL A 604 12.00 -60.89 33.28
CA VAL A 604 13.23 -61.57 33.77
C VAL A 604 14.46 -60.62 33.85
N THR A 605 15.34 -60.85 34.83
CA THR A 605 16.65 -60.19 35.14
C THR A 605 17.86 -60.87 34.43
N PRO A 606 19.12 -60.31 34.32
CA PRO A 606 19.97 -59.94 35.49
C PRO A 606 21.16 -58.93 35.35
N ALA A 607 21.59 -58.38 36.52
CA ALA A 607 22.97 -57.99 36.95
C ALA A 607 23.75 -56.88 36.15
N VAL A 608 24.84 -56.25 36.63
CA VAL A 608 25.84 -56.52 37.71
C VAL A 608 26.20 -55.22 38.50
N SER A 609 26.93 -55.34 39.63
CA SER A 609 27.38 -54.29 40.61
C SER A 609 28.94 -54.24 40.68
N PRO A 610 29.67 -53.65 41.66
CA PRO A 610 29.43 -52.58 42.67
C PRO A 610 30.22 -51.28 42.32
N GLU A 611 30.85 -50.38 43.14
CA GLU A 611 31.38 -50.20 44.53
C GLU A 611 31.48 -48.64 44.81
N ILE A 612 31.78 -47.99 45.96
CA ILE A 612 31.87 -48.14 47.44
C ILE A 612 32.11 -46.70 48.03
N THR A 613 31.86 -46.52 49.33
CA THR A 613 32.00 -45.33 50.23
C THR A 613 33.47 -44.86 50.50
N PRO A 614 33.84 -43.90 51.41
CA PRO A 614 33.15 -43.27 52.58
C PRO A 614 33.28 -41.71 52.64
N GLU A 615 33.16 -40.92 53.73
CA GLU A 615 32.91 -41.09 55.20
C GLU A 615 32.27 -39.81 55.82
N ILE A 616 31.84 -39.82 57.10
CA ILE A 616 31.44 -38.62 57.90
C ILE A 616 31.99 -38.72 59.34
N GLU A 617 32.46 -37.60 59.92
CA GLU A 617 32.62 -37.40 61.37
C GLU A 617 32.02 -36.05 61.83
N ILE A 618 31.71 -35.94 63.13
CA ILE A 618 31.13 -34.78 63.83
C ILE A 618 31.91 -34.58 65.15
N PRO A 619 32.11 -33.34 65.63
CA PRO A 619 31.69 -33.11 67.02
C PRO A 619 30.99 -31.76 67.28
N ASP A 620 30.44 -31.67 68.49
CA ASP A 620 29.58 -30.63 69.06
C ASP A 620 30.35 -29.80 70.11
N ASP A 621 30.11 -28.49 70.20
CA ASP A 621 30.08 -27.71 71.47
C ASP A 621 29.42 -26.33 71.26
N THR A 622 29.35 -25.54 72.34
CA THR A 622 28.25 -24.60 72.62
C THR A 622 28.73 -23.12 72.73
N PRO A 623 28.07 -22.16 73.42
CA PRO A 623 27.67 -20.91 72.77
C PRO A 623 28.50 -19.68 73.17
N ASP A 624 28.68 -18.73 72.25
CA ASP A 624 29.29 -17.43 72.54
C ASP A 624 28.37 -16.24 72.25
N THR A 625 28.64 -15.10 72.88
CA THR A 625 27.70 -13.97 73.04
C THR A 625 27.88 -12.93 71.91
N PRO A 626 26.80 -12.43 71.27
CA PRO A 626 26.94 -11.52 70.14
C PRO A 626 27.39 -10.11 70.53
N GLU A 627 28.54 -9.67 70.02
CA GLU A 627 28.90 -8.24 69.97
C GLU A 627 28.00 -7.47 68.98
N PRO A 628 27.74 -6.17 69.23
CA PRO A 628 26.89 -5.36 68.38
C PRO A 628 27.60 -4.95 67.08
N THR A 629 27.39 -5.74 66.01
CA THR A 629 27.84 -5.40 64.65
C THR A 629 27.28 -4.02 64.23
N PRO A 630 28.11 -3.08 63.74
CA PRO A 630 27.65 -1.74 63.40
C PRO A 630 26.68 -1.76 62.21
N THR A 631 25.54 -1.06 62.35
CA THR A 631 24.51 -0.96 61.30
C THR A 631 25.02 -0.22 60.07
N VAL A 632 25.52 -0.96 59.08
CA VAL A 632 25.89 -0.42 57.78
C VAL A 632 24.61 0.08 57.09
N THR A 633 24.44 1.40 57.04
CA THR A 633 23.35 2.01 56.26
C THR A 633 23.56 1.65 54.79
N PRO A 634 22.58 1.06 54.09
CA PRO A 634 22.73 0.68 52.70
C PRO A 634 23.00 1.94 51.86
N THR A 635 24.18 2.02 51.27
CA THR A 635 24.51 3.09 50.33
C THR A 635 23.60 2.91 49.10
N PRO A 636 22.81 3.92 48.71
CA PRO A 636 21.79 3.74 47.67
C PRO A 636 22.45 3.38 46.34
N THR A 637 22.02 2.26 45.75
CA THR A 637 22.50 1.77 44.46
C THR A 637 22.31 2.87 43.41
N PRO A 638 23.37 3.29 42.69
CA PRO A 638 23.29 4.44 41.80
C PRO A 638 22.35 4.14 40.62
N VAL A 639 21.17 4.76 40.64
CA VAL A 639 20.15 4.62 39.60
C VAL A 639 20.76 5.01 38.25
N SER A 640 20.48 4.21 37.22
CA SER A 640 20.95 4.46 35.86
C SER A 640 19.81 4.37 34.86
N TYR A 641 19.89 5.22 33.84
CA TYR A 641 18.87 5.35 32.80
C TYR A 641 19.47 5.15 31.42
N ARG A 642 18.66 4.62 30.51
CA ARG A 642 19.03 4.18 29.17
C ARG A 642 18.28 4.93 28.08
N ILE A 643 18.99 5.25 26.99
CA ILE A 643 18.43 5.68 25.71
C ILE A 643 18.45 4.50 24.75
N ASN A 644 17.28 4.18 24.19
CA ASN A 644 17.12 3.29 23.03
C ASN A 644 16.84 4.13 21.76
N TYR A 645 17.09 3.59 20.57
CA TYR A 645 16.87 4.28 19.30
C TYR A 645 16.04 3.40 18.35
N ASN A 646 14.87 3.90 17.92
CA ASN A 646 14.00 3.22 16.97
C ASN A 646 14.11 3.89 15.58
N LYS A 647 14.24 3.08 14.51
CA LYS A 647 14.33 3.56 13.12
C LYS A 647 13.05 4.27 12.66
N ASN A 648 11.90 3.96 13.28
CA ASN A 648 10.61 4.65 13.11
C ASN A 648 10.16 4.79 11.64
N ILE A 649 10.50 3.78 10.83
CA ILE A 649 10.10 3.62 9.43
C ILE A 649 10.39 2.16 9.04
N ARG A 650 9.55 1.52 8.22
CA ARG A 650 9.83 0.13 7.79
C ARG A 650 11.07 0.05 6.87
N LEU A 651 11.33 1.10 6.07
CA LEU A 651 12.47 1.23 5.14
C LEU A 651 13.86 0.92 5.75
N GLY A 652 14.80 0.53 4.88
CA GLY A 652 16.21 0.31 5.24
C GLY A 652 16.96 1.59 5.65
N VAL A 653 17.31 1.69 6.92
CA VAL A 653 18.04 2.80 7.54
C VAL A 653 19.46 2.35 7.94
N GLY A 654 20.48 3.10 7.53
CA GLY A 654 21.87 2.84 7.89
C GLY A 654 22.38 3.78 8.99
N ASN A 655 23.42 3.35 9.72
CA ASN A 655 24.07 4.14 10.79
C ASN A 655 23.11 4.49 11.95
N MET A 656 22.27 3.54 12.35
CA MET A 656 21.52 3.64 13.62
C MET A 656 22.48 3.64 14.81
N PRO A 657 22.30 4.51 15.82
CA PRO A 657 23.06 4.44 17.05
C PRO A 657 22.69 3.23 17.90
N SER A 658 23.68 2.63 18.55
CA SER A 658 23.46 1.66 19.63
C SER A 658 22.82 2.33 20.85
N ALA A 659 22.09 1.55 21.65
CA ALA A 659 21.59 2.02 22.95
C ALA A 659 22.76 2.41 23.89
N SER A 660 22.50 3.34 24.81
CA SER A 660 23.50 3.88 25.74
C SER A 660 22.88 4.25 27.09
N SER A 661 23.66 4.22 28.16
CA SER A 661 23.19 4.51 29.53
C SER A 661 24.10 5.49 30.27
N ALA A 662 23.55 6.12 31.31
CA ALA A 662 24.26 6.99 32.25
C ALA A 662 23.60 6.91 33.64
N GLN A 663 24.34 7.25 34.69
CA GLN A 663 23.75 7.37 36.04
C GLN A 663 22.85 8.60 36.16
N GLU A 664 21.95 8.61 37.14
CA GLU A 664 21.07 9.74 37.45
C GLU A 664 21.85 11.06 37.55
N LYS A 665 21.26 12.15 37.02
CA LYS A 665 21.85 13.50 36.92
C LYS A 665 23.13 13.62 36.07
N GLN A 666 23.77 12.52 35.63
CA GLN A 666 24.86 12.58 34.66
C GLN A 666 24.35 12.97 33.27
N THR A 667 25.25 13.50 32.43
CA THR A 667 24.93 14.02 31.11
C THR A 667 25.31 13.02 30.02
N ILE A 668 24.32 12.47 29.34
CA ILE A 668 24.46 11.56 28.19
C ILE A 668 24.37 12.33 26.87
N THR A 669 24.95 11.78 25.80
CA THR A 669 24.93 12.40 24.46
C THR A 669 24.00 11.61 23.54
N VAL A 670 23.02 12.30 22.94
CA VAL A 670 22.07 11.74 21.97
C VAL A 670 22.80 11.29 20.71
N GLY A 671 22.45 10.10 20.22
CA GLY A 671 23.13 9.41 19.14
C GLY A 671 23.19 10.18 17.82
N ASN A 672 24.21 9.86 17.02
CA ASN A 672 24.45 10.44 15.70
C ASN A 672 23.27 10.22 14.74
N ALA A 673 23.18 11.06 13.72
CA ALA A 673 22.13 10.93 12.71
C ALA A 673 22.27 9.63 11.90
N PRO A 674 21.23 8.78 11.83
CA PRO A 674 21.15 7.73 10.84
C PRO A 674 20.89 8.33 9.44
N TYR A 675 20.94 7.49 8.41
CA TYR A 675 20.53 7.89 7.06
C TYR A 675 19.57 6.87 6.43
N CYS A 676 18.47 7.39 5.89
CA CYS A 676 17.66 6.69 4.89
C CYS A 676 18.24 6.96 3.48
N LYS A 677 17.91 6.11 2.49
CA LYS A 677 18.24 6.37 1.07
C LYS A 677 17.24 7.34 0.41
N THR A 678 16.04 7.52 0.96
CA THR A 678 14.90 8.20 0.32
C THR A 678 14.22 9.28 1.18
N ARG A 679 14.60 9.43 2.45
CA ARG A 679 14.06 10.43 3.40
C ARG A 679 15.18 11.23 4.08
N PHE A 680 14.92 12.49 4.42
CA PHE A 680 15.78 13.29 5.30
C PHE A 680 15.53 12.92 6.76
N PHE A 681 16.58 12.77 7.57
CA PHE A 681 16.42 12.73 9.02
C PHE A 681 16.10 14.13 9.56
N ALA A 682 14.98 14.26 10.27
CA ALA A 682 14.41 15.51 10.75
C ALA A 682 14.76 15.83 12.22
N GLY A 683 15.14 14.80 13.00
CA GLY A 683 15.43 14.88 14.43
C GLY A 683 15.17 13.53 15.12
N TRP A 684 15.62 13.41 16.37
CA TRP A 684 15.12 12.39 17.29
C TRP A 684 13.90 12.93 18.04
N ASN A 685 12.95 12.07 18.41
CA ASN A 685 11.79 12.45 19.21
C ASN A 685 11.44 11.36 20.24
N THR A 686 10.88 11.73 21.39
CA THR A 686 10.42 10.75 22.42
C THR A 686 9.14 10.01 22.05
N ARG A 687 8.47 10.36 20.95
CA ARG A 687 7.28 9.67 20.41
C ARG A 687 7.45 9.38 18.91
N ALA A 688 6.86 8.29 18.44
CA ALA A 688 6.89 7.86 17.04
C ALA A 688 6.30 8.92 16.09
N ASP A 689 5.21 9.57 16.51
CA ASP A 689 4.46 10.60 15.80
C ASP A 689 5.14 11.98 15.69
N GLY A 690 6.29 12.18 16.34
CA GLY A 690 6.97 13.47 16.37
C GLY A 690 6.32 14.57 17.24
N ARG A 691 5.16 14.29 17.87
CA ARG A 691 4.46 15.20 18.82
C ARG A 691 5.16 15.29 20.19
N GLY A 692 6.08 14.37 20.48
CA GLY A 692 6.89 14.37 21.71
C GLY A 692 8.06 15.35 21.71
N LYS A 693 8.96 15.20 22.71
CA LYS A 693 10.11 16.09 22.89
C LYS A 693 11.19 15.80 21.86
N SER A 694 11.52 16.80 21.04
CA SER A 694 12.53 16.70 19.99
C SER A 694 13.96 16.90 20.53
N TYR A 695 14.90 16.10 20.01
CA TYR A 695 16.33 16.17 20.30
C TYR A 695 17.17 16.18 19.01
N SER A 696 18.28 16.90 19.03
CA SER A 696 19.25 16.93 17.93
C SER A 696 20.32 15.84 18.08
N PRO A 697 20.86 15.28 16.97
CA PRO A 697 22.04 14.43 17.02
C PRO A 697 23.22 15.11 17.73
N GLY A 698 23.89 14.40 18.64
CA GLY A 698 24.98 14.95 19.45
C GLY A 698 24.54 15.89 20.57
N GLN A 699 23.23 16.08 20.80
CA GLN A 699 22.73 16.90 21.91
C GLN A 699 23.05 16.25 23.26
N LYS A 700 23.58 17.04 24.20
CA LYS A 700 23.77 16.62 25.59
C LYS A 700 22.48 16.79 26.39
N ILE A 701 22.07 15.75 27.12
CA ILE A 701 20.86 15.73 27.96
C ILE A 701 21.14 15.01 29.29
N GLN A 702 20.36 15.32 30.32
CA GLN A 702 20.28 14.53 31.55
C GLN A 702 19.03 13.65 31.49
N LEU A 703 19.07 12.47 32.13
CA LEU A 703 17.95 11.54 32.22
C LEU A 703 17.42 11.46 33.65
N ASN A 704 16.10 11.31 33.75
CA ASN A 704 15.33 11.00 34.97
C ASN A 704 14.46 9.73 34.80
N GLN A 705 14.50 9.10 33.63
CA GLN A 705 13.85 7.84 33.29
C GLN A 705 14.48 7.24 32.03
N ASN A 706 14.20 5.97 31.73
CA ASN A 706 14.52 5.36 30.44
C ASN A 706 13.71 6.04 29.32
N ILE A 707 14.31 6.20 28.13
CA ILE A 707 13.62 6.78 26.96
C ILE A 707 13.95 6.02 25.67
N THR A 708 12.96 5.88 24.80
CA THR A 708 13.16 5.49 23.40
C THR A 708 13.11 6.75 22.53
N LEU A 709 14.08 6.87 21.61
CA LEU A 709 14.14 7.97 20.65
C LEU A 709 13.83 7.44 19.24
N TYR A 710 12.70 7.90 18.71
CA TYR A 710 12.18 7.57 17.39
C TYR A 710 12.74 8.56 16.36
N ALA A 711 13.26 8.03 15.24
CA ALA A 711 13.79 8.85 14.15
C ALA A 711 12.66 9.54 13.37
N GLN A 712 12.72 10.86 13.20
CA GLN A 712 11.74 11.61 12.43
C GLN A 712 12.22 11.79 10.98
N TRP A 713 11.32 11.69 10.00
CA TRP A 713 11.68 11.56 8.58
C TRP A 713 10.88 12.49 7.64
N ASP A 714 11.55 13.44 6.97
CA ASP A 714 10.91 14.29 5.95
C ASP A 714 11.13 13.72 4.53
N PHE A 715 10.09 13.78 3.68
CA PHE A 715 10.20 13.45 2.25
C PHE A 715 10.93 14.55 1.45
N ASN A 716 10.63 15.82 1.73
CA ASN A 716 11.13 16.98 1.00
C ASN A 716 11.71 18.02 1.95
N TYR A 717 12.87 18.59 1.61
CA TYR A 717 13.35 19.82 2.27
C TYR A 717 13.11 21.04 1.38
N VAL A 718 12.37 22.03 1.90
CA VAL A 718 12.21 23.35 1.26
C VAL A 718 13.13 24.37 1.94
N SER A 719 14.18 24.75 1.24
CA SER A 719 15.14 25.77 1.71
C SER A 719 14.54 27.17 1.80
N SER A 720 15.19 28.06 2.56
CA SER A 720 14.88 29.50 2.62
C SER A 720 14.91 30.19 1.25
N ALA A 721 15.74 29.72 0.33
CA ALA A 721 15.76 30.13 -1.09
C ALA A 721 14.53 29.62 -1.90
N ARG A 722 13.58 28.95 -1.24
CA ARG A 722 12.42 28.24 -1.79
C ARG A 722 12.77 27.18 -2.84
N LEU A 723 13.99 26.63 -2.78
CA LEU A 723 14.40 25.47 -3.57
C LEU A 723 14.04 24.18 -2.81
N ILE A 724 13.50 23.21 -3.53
CA ILE A 724 13.04 21.91 -3.03
C ILE A 724 14.16 20.89 -3.25
N TYR A 725 14.42 20.03 -2.26
CA TYR A 725 15.40 18.94 -2.33
C TYR A 725 14.81 17.60 -1.88
N ARG A 726 15.37 16.50 -2.37
CA ARG A 726 15.08 15.10 -1.94
C ARG A 726 16.33 14.28 -1.78
N VAL A 727 16.31 13.30 -0.88
CA VAL A 727 17.37 12.30 -0.73
C VAL A 727 17.26 11.26 -1.85
N VAL A 728 18.42 10.88 -2.40
CA VAL A 728 18.59 9.95 -3.54
C VAL A 728 19.74 8.96 -3.31
N GLY A 729 20.03 8.65 -2.04
CA GLY A 729 21.17 7.84 -1.59
C GLY A 729 21.84 8.41 -0.33
N LYS A 730 22.87 7.70 0.19
CA LYS A 730 23.57 8.01 1.45
C LYS A 730 24.02 9.48 1.54
N GLN A 731 23.23 10.31 2.25
CA GLN A 731 23.39 11.76 2.39
C GLN A 731 23.58 12.50 1.04
N GLN A 732 23.04 11.95 -0.05
CA GLN A 732 23.04 12.56 -1.39
C GLN A 732 21.65 13.08 -1.71
N ILE A 733 21.56 14.29 -2.24
CA ILE A 733 20.29 14.94 -2.57
C ILE A 733 20.25 15.48 -4.00
N THR A 734 19.07 15.46 -4.61
CA THR A 734 18.80 16.17 -5.86
C THR A 734 18.16 17.53 -5.57
N CYS A 735 18.51 18.55 -6.36
CA CYS A 735 17.76 19.80 -6.41
C CYS A 735 16.53 19.58 -7.28
N TYR A 736 15.39 19.39 -6.63
CA TYR A 736 14.17 18.94 -7.28
C TYR A 736 13.44 20.08 -8.01
N GLY A 737 13.41 21.28 -7.45
CA GLY A 737 12.74 22.42 -8.09
C GLY A 737 12.57 23.62 -7.18
N THR A 738 11.46 24.36 -7.34
CA THR A 738 11.16 25.52 -6.49
C THR A 738 9.67 25.86 -6.38
N THR A 739 9.21 26.11 -5.15
CA THR A 739 7.86 26.61 -4.85
C THR A 739 7.66 28.08 -5.29
N ASN A 740 8.75 28.79 -5.61
CA ASN A 740 8.67 30.17 -6.09
C ASN A 740 8.26 30.19 -7.58
N LYS A 741 6.97 30.48 -7.83
CA LYS A 741 6.42 30.65 -9.19
C LYS A 741 7.01 31.88 -9.93
N LYS A 742 7.54 32.89 -9.22
CA LYS A 742 8.03 34.17 -9.78
C LYS A 742 9.57 34.30 -9.83
N ILE A 743 10.32 33.22 -9.56
CA ILE A 743 11.78 33.20 -9.36
C ILE A 743 12.59 33.86 -10.49
N THR A 744 13.60 34.66 -10.13
CA THR A 744 14.41 35.45 -11.08
C THR A 744 15.89 35.05 -11.10
N LYS A 745 16.41 34.47 -10.03
CA LYS A 745 17.77 33.92 -9.89
C LYS A 745 17.69 32.60 -9.12
N VAL A 746 18.53 31.63 -9.49
CA VAL A 746 18.66 30.33 -8.82
C VAL A 746 20.13 30.12 -8.46
N SER A 747 20.39 29.67 -7.22
CA SER A 747 21.72 29.23 -6.79
C SER A 747 21.58 27.90 -6.08
N ILE A 748 21.91 26.81 -6.78
CA ILE A 748 21.93 25.46 -6.25
C ILE A 748 23.31 25.25 -5.61
N PRO A 749 23.41 25.03 -4.29
CA PRO A 749 24.70 24.92 -3.61
C PRO A 749 25.36 23.57 -3.89
N ALA A 750 26.59 23.37 -3.40
CA ALA A 750 27.25 22.06 -3.46
C ALA A 750 26.79 21.12 -2.34
N THR A 751 26.34 21.69 -1.22
CA THR A 751 25.83 21.00 -0.03
C THR A 751 24.67 21.80 0.54
N VAL A 752 23.80 21.12 1.28
CA VAL A 752 22.71 21.71 2.06
C VAL A 752 22.85 21.21 3.49
N ASN A 753 22.83 22.12 4.46
CA ASN A 753 22.64 21.72 5.85
C ASN A 753 21.14 21.65 6.14
N TYR A 754 20.68 20.53 6.71
CA TYR A 754 19.32 20.37 7.19
C TYR A 754 19.36 19.72 8.59
N LYS A 755 18.76 20.38 9.59
CA LYS A 755 18.74 19.94 11.00
C LYS A 755 20.15 19.53 11.52
N GLY A 756 21.19 20.28 11.11
CA GLY A 756 22.60 20.02 11.44
C GLY A 756 23.33 19.09 10.47
N ILE A 757 22.62 18.28 9.68
CA ILE A 757 23.19 17.26 8.80
C ILE A 757 23.55 17.85 7.43
N ASN A 758 24.75 17.54 6.93
CA ASN A 758 25.25 18.04 5.65
C ASN A 758 24.98 17.06 4.48
N TYR A 759 23.97 17.36 3.68
CA TYR A 759 23.62 16.61 2.47
C TYR A 759 24.36 17.15 1.24
N ARG A 760 24.83 16.28 0.34
CA ARG A 760 25.57 16.64 -0.88
C ARG A 760 24.62 16.77 -2.07
N VAL A 761 24.59 17.91 -2.75
CA VAL A 761 23.75 18.11 -3.95
C VAL A 761 24.43 17.47 -5.17
N VAL A 762 23.90 16.33 -5.64
CA VAL A 762 24.50 15.52 -6.70
C VAL A 762 23.84 15.69 -8.07
N SER A 763 22.59 16.14 -8.14
CA SER A 763 21.90 16.36 -9.41
C SER A 763 20.93 17.55 -9.36
N VAL A 764 20.56 18.04 -10.54
CA VAL A 764 19.33 18.82 -10.74
C VAL A 764 18.34 17.91 -11.45
N TRP A 765 17.12 17.81 -10.94
CA TRP A 765 16.14 16.85 -11.43
C TRP A 765 15.59 17.20 -12.83
N THR A 766 14.83 16.26 -13.39
CA THR A 766 14.03 16.47 -14.60
C THR A 766 12.96 17.55 -14.36
N ASN A 767 12.70 18.41 -15.34
CA ASN A 767 11.71 19.49 -15.28
C ASN A 767 11.84 20.54 -14.12
N SER A 768 12.86 20.50 -13.25
CA SER A 768 12.95 21.29 -12.00
C SER A 768 12.61 22.79 -12.07
N PHE A 769 12.99 23.44 -13.17
CA PHE A 769 12.74 24.84 -13.45
C PHE A 769 12.04 25.03 -14.82
N LYS A 770 11.32 24.00 -15.30
CA LYS A 770 10.46 24.06 -16.49
C LYS A 770 9.51 25.25 -16.40
N ASN A 771 9.35 25.97 -17.51
CA ASN A 771 8.46 27.13 -17.65
C ASN A 771 8.69 28.30 -16.67
N LYS A 772 9.82 28.37 -15.93
CA LYS A 772 10.15 29.51 -15.04
C LYS A 772 10.58 30.74 -15.87
N SER A 773 9.63 31.34 -16.59
CA SER A 773 9.82 32.40 -17.60
C SER A 773 10.48 33.69 -17.09
N ARG A 774 10.51 33.91 -15.77
CA ARG A 774 11.17 35.04 -15.10
C ARG A 774 12.63 34.76 -14.71
N LEU A 775 13.11 33.53 -14.77
CA LEU A 775 14.46 33.13 -14.39
C LEU A 775 15.50 33.74 -15.34
N THR A 776 16.51 34.42 -14.80
CA THR A 776 17.53 35.16 -15.58
C THR A 776 18.95 34.62 -15.40
N THR A 777 19.27 34.07 -14.22
CA THR A 777 20.60 33.53 -13.91
C THR A 777 20.51 32.27 -13.06
N VAL A 778 21.31 31.26 -13.40
CA VAL A 778 21.45 30.01 -12.64
C VAL A 778 22.92 29.80 -12.24
N SER A 779 23.15 29.45 -10.98
CA SER A 779 24.42 28.92 -10.47
C SER A 779 24.18 27.50 -9.95
N ILE A 780 25.11 26.57 -10.23
CA ILE A 780 25.02 25.16 -9.86
C ILE A 780 26.34 24.72 -9.20
N GLY A 781 26.24 24.14 -8.00
CA GLY A 781 27.37 23.81 -7.13
C GLY A 781 28.31 22.71 -7.65
N ASN A 782 29.45 22.57 -6.97
CA ASN A 782 30.56 21.72 -7.41
C ASN A 782 30.30 20.20 -7.29
N ASN A 783 29.37 19.75 -6.43
CA ASN A 783 29.02 18.32 -6.31
C ASN A 783 28.07 17.82 -7.41
N VAL A 784 27.42 18.72 -8.16
CA VAL A 784 26.38 18.34 -9.12
C VAL A 784 27.00 17.68 -10.35
N SER A 785 26.71 16.39 -10.54
CA SER A 785 27.17 15.56 -11.66
C SER A 785 26.18 15.53 -12.82
N VAL A 786 24.86 15.53 -12.55
CA VAL A 786 23.82 15.41 -13.59
C VAL A 786 22.88 16.61 -13.61
N ILE A 787 22.54 17.09 -14.81
CA ILE A 787 21.40 17.99 -15.05
C ILE A 787 20.34 17.22 -15.84
N GLY A 788 19.14 17.08 -15.25
CA GLY A 788 18.03 16.25 -15.72
C GLY A 788 17.37 16.69 -17.03
N ARG A 789 16.47 15.83 -17.55
CA ARG A 789 15.74 16.08 -18.80
C ARG A 789 14.91 17.36 -18.64
N ASN A 790 14.95 18.28 -19.61
CA ASN A 790 14.16 19.52 -19.58
C ASN A 790 14.32 20.42 -18.31
N ALA A 791 15.41 20.29 -17.54
CA ALA A 791 15.58 20.94 -16.23
C ALA A 791 15.35 22.47 -16.22
N PHE A 792 15.72 23.18 -17.30
CA PHE A 792 15.47 24.62 -17.50
C PHE A 792 14.66 24.91 -18.78
N TYR A 793 13.84 23.95 -19.22
CA TYR A 793 13.00 24.06 -20.43
C TYR A 793 12.14 25.33 -20.40
N ASN A 794 12.11 26.06 -21.51
CA ASN A 794 11.28 27.25 -21.73
C ASN A 794 11.52 28.38 -20.69
N CYS A 795 12.73 28.44 -20.11
CA CYS A 795 13.17 29.59 -19.30
C CYS A 795 13.49 30.81 -20.21
N LYS A 796 12.46 31.39 -20.84
CA LYS A 796 12.57 32.42 -21.92
C LYS A 796 13.46 33.64 -21.58
N LYS A 797 13.72 33.95 -20.30
CA LYS A 797 14.57 35.07 -19.85
C LYS A 797 15.98 34.65 -19.35
N LEU A 798 16.33 33.37 -19.36
CA LEU A 798 17.59 32.86 -18.81
C LEU A 798 18.80 33.28 -19.67
N LYS A 799 19.61 34.20 -19.13
CA LYS A 799 20.78 34.82 -19.78
C LYS A 799 22.09 34.08 -19.49
N LYS A 800 22.27 33.56 -18.27
CA LYS A 800 23.55 33.02 -17.78
C LYS A 800 23.34 31.78 -16.92
N VAL A 801 24.07 30.71 -17.23
CA VAL A 801 24.16 29.49 -16.41
C VAL A 801 25.64 29.29 -16.05
N THR A 802 25.93 29.04 -14.78
CA THR A 802 27.28 28.69 -14.30
C THR A 802 27.23 27.34 -13.60
N ILE A 803 28.02 26.37 -14.04
CA ILE A 803 27.98 25.00 -13.56
C ILE A 803 29.35 24.65 -12.95
N GLY A 804 29.33 24.06 -11.76
CA GLY A 804 30.50 23.69 -10.97
C GLY A 804 31.36 22.56 -11.57
N THR A 805 32.29 22.08 -10.75
CA THR A 805 33.37 21.17 -11.18
C THR A 805 32.98 19.69 -11.30
N GLY A 806 31.82 19.28 -10.79
CA GLY A 806 31.37 17.87 -10.75
C GLY A 806 30.71 17.33 -12.00
N LEU A 807 30.18 18.19 -12.88
CA LEU A 807 29.28 17.81 -13.99
C LEU A 807 29.85 16.70 -14.89
N THR A 808 29.17 15.56 -14.96
CA THR A 808 29.44 14.43 -15.85
C THR A 808 28.44 14.33 -17.00
N GLN A 809 27.19 14.79 -16.83
CA GLN A 809 26.12 14.65 -17.83
C GLN A 809 25.17 15.86 -17.92
N ILE A 810 24.80 16.22 -19.16
CA ILE A 810 23.64 17.07 -19.48
C ILE A 810 22.62 16.23 -20.27
N SER A 811 21.44 16.00 -19.68
CA SER A 811 20.37 15.20 -20.29
C SER A 811 19.56 15.99 -21.33
N SER A 812 18.65 15.30 -22.04
CA SER A 812 17.97 15.87 -23.21
C SER A 812 17.13 17.12 -22.88
N GLY A 813 17.15 18.13 -23.75
CA GLY A 813 16.31 19.32 -23.64
C GLY A 813 16.59 20.23 -22.44
N ALA A 814 17.62 19.95 -21.63
CA ALA A 814 17.90 20.63 -20.35
C ALA A 814 17.94 22.17 -20.43
N PHE A 815 18.29 22.74 -21.59
CA PHE A 815 18.29 24.18 -21.87
C PHE A 815 17.50 24.56 -23.14
N ARG A 816 16.51 23.74 -23.55
CA ARG A 816 15.64 24.03 -24.70
C ARG A 816 14.77 25.27 -24.43
N GLY A 817 14.68 26.19 -25.39
CA GLY A 817 13.86 27.40 -25.28
C GLY A 817 14.31 28.41 -24.21
N VAL A 818 15.61 28.49 -23.91
CA VAL A 818 16.17 29.57 -23.07
C VAL A 818 16.35 30.86 -23.90
N LYS A 819 16.81 31.95 -23.28
CA LYS A 819 16.94 33.23 -23.99
C LYS A 819 17.95 33.13 -25.15
N LYS A 820 17.60 33.68 -26.32
CA LYS A 820 18.53 34.01 -27.41
C LYS A 820 19.79 34.70 -26.87
N GLY A 821 20.96 34.14 -27.18
CA GLY A 821 22.26 34.61 -26.64
C GLY A 821 22.65 34.09 -25.25
N CYS A 822 21.94 33.11 -24.67
CA CYS A 822 22.29 32.53 -23.37
C CYS A 822 23.75 32.04 -23.32
N THR A 823 24.44 32.33 -22.22
CA THR A 823 25.82 31.87 -21.96
C THR A 823 25.82 30.81 -20.86
N ILE A 824 26.17 29.57 -21.20
CA ILE A 824 26.42 28.48 -20.25
C ILE A 824 27.92 28.40 -19.99
N THR A 825 28.35 28.34 -18.74
CA THR A 825 29.76 28.22 -18.35
C THR A 825 29.96 26.93 -17.55
N ILE A 826 30.72 25.99 -18.09
CA ILE A 826 31.01 24.69 -17.47
C ILE A 826 32.40 24.75 -16.84
N LYS A 827 32.50 24.60 -15.52
CA LYS A 827 33.80 24.49 -14.81
C LYS A 827 34.32 23.06 -14.71
N SER A 828 33.47 22.06 -14.93
CA SER A 828 33.83 20.64 -14.84
C SER A 828 34.92 20.22 -15.82
N LEU A 829 35.82 19.36 -15.34
CA LEU A 829 36.78 18.60 -16.15
C LEU A 829 36.34 17.15 -16.40
N LYS A 830 35.12 16.78 -15.95
CA LYS A 830 34.57 15.42 -15.90
C LYS A 830 33.36 15.18 -16.83
N LEU A 831 32.94 16.16 -17.64
CA LEU A 831 31.81 15.99 -18.58
C LEU A 831 32.08 14.85 -19.58
N LYS A 832 31.20 13.85 -19.59
CA LYS A 832 31.22 12.67 -20.49
C LYS A 832 30.10 12.71 -21.53
N LYS A 833 28.85 12.97 -21.11
CA LYS A 833 27.63 12.78 -21.93
C LYS A 833 26.82 14.08 -22.09
N VAL A 834 26.41 14.38 -23.31
CA VAL A 834 25.40 15.40 -23.64
C VAL A 834 24.39 14.74 -24.58
N SER A 835 23.14 14.59 -24.15
CA SER A 835 22.21 13.68 -24.84
C SER A 835 21.65 14.25 -26.16
N SER A 836 21.36 15.55 -26.24
CA SER A 836 20.73 16.17 -27.43
C SER A 836 21.22 17.61 -27.69
N LYS A 837 20.60 18.29 -28.66
CA LYS A 837 20.87 19.68 -29.07
C LYS A 837 20.70 20.63 -27.87
N ILE A 838 21.80 21.04 -27.23
CA ILE A 838 21.74 21.89 -26.01
C ILE A 838 21.08 23.26 -26.25
N ASP A 839 21.12 23.74 -27.49
CA ASP A 839 20.51 24.98 -27.97
C ASP A 839 19.20 24.77 -28.77
N GLN A 840 18.50 23.64 -28.57
CA GLN A 840 17.19 23.41 -29.20
C GLN A 840 16.24 24.60 -28.91
N SER A 841 15.55 25.07 -29.95
CA SER A 841 14.70 26.28 -29.91
C SER A 841 15.41 27.57 -29.40
N THR A 842 16.75 27.66 -29.48
CA THR A 842 17.55 28.79 -28.94
C THR A 842 18.64 29.23 -29.92
N SER A 843 18.61 30.48 -30.40
CA SER A 843 19.67 30.99 -31.30
C SER A 843 20.81 31.73 -30.56
N LYS A 844 22.01 31.69 -31.17
CA LYS A 844 23.25 32.35 -30.71
C LYS A 844 23.75 31.94 -29.31
N MET A 845 23.43 30.72 -28.84
CA MET A 845 23.94 30.21 -27.55
C MET A 845 25.46 30.15 -27.52
N THR A 846 26.07 30.53 -26.39
CA THR A 846 27.50 30.39 -26.14
C THR A 846 27.75 29.42 -24.99
N VAL A 847 28.58 28.39 -25.21
CA VAL A 847 29.05 27.49 -24.15
C VAL A 847 30.53 27.75 -23.91
N ARG A 848 30.87 28.17 -22.68
CA ARG A 848 32.25 28.35 -22.21
C ARG A 848 32.73 27.08 -21.51
N VAL A 849 33.89 26.56 -21.90
CA VAL A 849 34.48 25.33 -21.37
C VAL A 849 35.90 25.54 -20.83
N PRO A 850 36.46 24.66 -19.98
CA PRO A 850 37.82 24.82 -19.48
C PRO A 850 38.85 24.60 -20.60
N ARG A 851 39.86 25.47 -20.72
CA ARG A 851 40.92 25.38 -21.77
C ARG A 851 41.53 23.97 -21.88
N LYS A 852 41.80 23.32 -20.74
CA LYS A 852 42.34 21.94 -20.64
C LYS A 852 41.43 20.83 -21.22
N LYS A 853 40.15 21.11 -21.53
CA LYS A 853 39.19 20.17 -22.13
C LYS A 853 38.50 20.71 -23.39
N TYR A 854 38.95 21.85 -23.94
CA TYR A 854 38.31 22.53 -25.07
C TYR A 854 38.06 21.60 -26.27
N ASN A 855 39.09 20.89 -26.77
CA ASN A 855 38.96 20.00 -27.93
C ASN A 855 37.98 18.83 -27.67
N ALA A 856 38.05 18.20 -26.49
CA ALA A 856 37.17 17.10 -26.12
C ALA A 856 35.70 17.56 -26.05
N TYR A 857 35.43 18.69 -25.38
CA TYR A 857 34.06 19.18 -25.22
C TYR A 857 33.52 19.82 -26.51
N LYS A 858 34.40 20.37 -27.35
CA LYS A 858 34.08 20.74 -28.73
C LYS A 858 33.59 19.53 -29.52
N LYS A 859 34.28 18.37 -29.45
CA LYS A 859 33.83 17.12 -30.11
C LYS A 859 32.47 16.64 -29.58
N ILE A 860 32.28 16.57 -28.25
CA ILE A 860 31.01 16.13 -27.63
C ILE A 860 29.84 17.04 -28.01
N LEU A 861 30.00 18.36 -27.86
CA LEU A 861 28.94 19.32 -28.17
C LEU A 861 28.66 19.39 -29.68
N ARG A 862 29.68 19.31 -30.54
CA ARG A 862 29.51 19.35 -32.01
C ARG A 862 28.90 18.08 -32.61
N LYS A 863 29.03 16.91 -31.95
CA LYS A 863 28.24 15.71 -32.31
C LYS A 863 26.73 15.92 -32.11
N LYS A 864 26.30 16.91 -31.30
CA LYS A 864 24.87 17.19 -31.03
C LYS A 864 24.36 18.52 -31.60
N SER A 865 25.18 19.56 -31.73
CA SER A 865 24.77 20.84 -32.33
C SER A 865 25.89 21.56 -33.11
N ARG A 866 25.56 22.01 -34.32
CA ARG A 866 26.45 22.81 -35.19
C ARG A 866 26.35 24.31 -34.91
N THR A 867 25.33 24.79 -34.17
CA THR A 867 25.02 26.22 -33.98
C THR A 867 25.59 26.85 -32.70
N VAL A 868 25.94 26.05 -31.68
CA VAL A 868 26.54 26.55 -30.43
C VAL A 868 27.91 27.19 -30.65
N LYS A 869 28.12 28.43 -30.18
CA LYS A 869 29.45 29.06 -30.13
C LYS A 869 30.22 28.54 -28.91
N ILE A 870 31.26 27.74 -29.14
CA ILE A 870 32.08 27.13 -28.07
C ILE A 870 33.33 27.99 -27.85
N LYS A 871 33.55 28.42 -26.60
CA LYS A 871 34.65 29.28 -26.15
C LYS A 871 35.44 28.62 -25.01
#